data_AF-G0QTG8-F1
#
_entry.id   AF-G0QTG8-F1
#
_cell.length_a   1.000
_cell.length_b   1.000
_cell.length_c   1.000
_cell.angle_alpha   90.00
_cell.angle_beta   90.00
_cell.angle_gamma   90.00
#
_symmetry.space_group_name_H-M   'P 1'
#
loop_
_entity.id
_entity.type
_entity.pdbx_description
1 polymer ?
#
loop_
_entity_poly.entity_id
_entity_poly.type
_entity_poly.pdbx_seq_one_letter_code
_entity_poly.pdbx_strand_id
1 'polypeptide(L)'
;MSCIYLPISLANQSILEELSLTSFVLETSVVPKENNDIVIDLPRGGQIIRTSVGNIQYGIPPETIKDSITMKLEVPKYFIIPNKRFDKVSNLNVAEFEFPAYYNFFIHKNTINLICDSETKECIRRAFQETLCGPSSYENLVEDFYYTYPVSGYPDFKKERKILSGAIQNPSLDSNPDTILCFSVFQENQIVIVKDNNTLIIQRILNKNQLCFSYKFIDNGKEIAIINDRVEMTVQENKFTPQDLDVLDDLLNIIDSKQQQSRQQQQHCPVISSPKNPQLNRIKCDGRNFIKKGSQFKIPHTFLSEGFTPPDFGISVIGNSHGFDPCGHTTGIIIWLYGRGIMVDPPPYTNDYLKEMNVSPQLIQAIIITHCHADHDSGAFEKILLQSKIELITTRTIMNSFVRKYSNITAMSEEEIKKLFVFRPVIIGSRMKINGGLFNFFYSFHVIPCIGFDIEVMGKSVYFSADTFYDPIRLKKYFEWGYLQKERYTSLVEIDWDKYDIILHEAGVPPIHTPQSSFLHFSEKAKKNLYLLHIAVKDVKYNEGFKRLEEGLENTIVLYENNTNQKIIHIRNLDLISNIDIFSTLTVKNVRYLLDCLEVEQYEKGDLIFPENSTGNKFFIVQSGLVKIFCFENQNFESFIGPGDYFGEISLIDEMKQRKASAKAEKKTILLSLERHDFQFLFGEENNILKKLKELTKARKQFVIVYLEKNNYFNSLDKNQKVVLEAILKEQKISKGTCVWKQGQVPESVVIVKDGSLAYFKQNLKGKIVRQGEFIGETMAIINKVPVQSSLKALQDTTILYIISQDWIEFLDKNPGVKLQIESKVYFR
;
A
#
# COMPACT_ATOMS: atom_id res chain seq x y z
N MET A 1 55.15 -38.87 -14.76
CA MET A 1 56.16 -39.62 -14.00
C MET A 1 56.06 -39.21 -12.54
N SER A 2 55.72 -40.18 -11.67
CA SER A 2 56.07 -40.31 -10.23
C SER A 2 56.08 -39.04 -9.35
N CYS A 3 55.35 -38.88 -8.24
CA CYS A 3 55.03 -39.86 -7.20
C CYS A 3 54.06 -39.29 -6.13
N ILE A 4 53.08 -40.13 -5.75
CA ILE A 4 52.71 -40.54 -4.37
C ILE A 4 51.74 -39.66 -3.54
N TYR A 5 50.53 -40.20 -3.43
CA TYR A 5 49.57 -40.09 -2.33
C TYR A 5 49.99 -41.00 -1.15
N LEU A 6 49.82 -40.55 0.10
CA LEU A 6 49.22 -41.26 1.27
C LEU A 6 49.55 -40.53 2.62
N PRO A 7 48.79 -40.78 3.72
CA PRO A 7 48.26 -39.79 4.67
C PRO A 7 48.67 -40.10 6.14
N ILE A 8 47.83 -39.71 7.14
CA ILE A 8 47.84 -40.00 8.61
C ILE A 8 48.40 -38.80 9.43
N SER A 9 47.86 -38.32 10.55
CA SER A 9 46.61 -38.47 11.33
C SER A 9 46.66 -37.52 12.55
N LEU A 10 45.51 -37.25 13.18
CA LEU A 10 45.27 -37.14 14.65
C LEU A 10 46.25 -36.33 15.54
N ALA A 11 45.76 -35.19 16.04
CA ALA A 11 45.98 -34.56 17.38
C ALA A 11 45.67 -33.05 17.21
N ASN A 12 44.76 -32.38 17.92
CA ASN A 12 44.37 -32.49 19.31
C ASN A 12 42.87 -32.17 19.48
N GLN A 13 42.17 -33.08 20.16
CA GLN A 13 41.07 -32.74 21.05
C GLN A 13 41.65 -32.04 22.28
N SER A 14 41.34 -30.77 22.47
CA SER A 14 41.26 -30.07 23.77
C SER A 14 40.96 -28.61 23.48
N ILE A 15 40.16 -27.98 24.35
CA ILE A 15 39.57 -26.64 24.22
C ILE A 15 38.20 -26.63 23.50
N LEU A 16 37.25 -27.43 24.00
CA LEU A 16 35.80 -27.25 23.80
C LEU A 16 35.00 -27.38 25.11
N GLU A 17 35.65 -27.23 26.26
CA GLU A 17 35.01 -27.22 27.59
C GLU A 17 35.61 -26.09 28.43
N GLU A 18 35.24 -24.83 28.16
CA GLU A 18 35.31 -23.71 29.13
C GLU A 18 34.66 -22.43 28.55
N LEU A 19 33.37 -22.50 28.19
CA LEU A 19 32.53 -21.29 28.06
C LEU A 19 31.14 -21.60 28.65
N SER A 20 31.12 -21.94 29.94
CA SER A 20 29.89 -21.95 30.73
C SER A 20 29.70 -20.59 31.42
N LEU A 21 28.61 -19.92 31.07
CA LEU A 21 27.75 -19.16 31.98
C LEU A 21 28.38 -18.02 32.80
N THR A 22 28.31 -16.80 32.24
CA THR A 22 27.85 -15.62 33.00
C THR A 22 26.96 -14.76 32.10
N SER A 23 25.70 -15.16 31.96
CA SER A 23 24.64 -14.30 31.47
C SER A 23 24.21 -13.35 32.59
N PHE A 24 24.41 -12.05 32.41
CA PHE A 24 23.67 -11.05 33.18
C PHE A 24 22.22 -11.03 32.65
N VAL A 25 21.38 -11.88 33.26
CA VAL A 25 19.93 -11.86 33.09
C VAL A 25 19.40 -10.73 33.95
N LEU A 26 18.90 -9.66 33.33
CA LEU A 26 17.92 -8.80 33.97
C LEU A 26 16.60 -9.59 33.99
N GLU A 27 16.31 -10.20 35.15
CA GLU A 27 15.03 -10.84 35.41
C GLU A 27 13.91 -9.80 35.41
N THR A 28 13.21 -9.70 34.28
CA THR A 28 11.79 -9.34 34.26
C THR A 28 11.02 -10.58 33.85
N SER A 29 10.85 -11.48 34.81
CA SER A 29 10.03 -12.69 34.67
C SER A 29 8.54 -12.30 34.54
N VAL A 30 8.09 -12.12 33.31
CA VAL A 30 6.70 -12.41 32.93
C VAL A 30 6.77 -13.59 31.97
N VAL A 31 6.73 -14.80 32.53
CA VAL A 31 6.49 -16.02 31.78
C VAL A 31 5.07 -15.92 31.20
N PRO A 32 4.89 -15.87 29.87
CA PRO A 32 3.55 -15.94 29.29
C PRO A 32 3.00 -17.33 29.61
N LYS A 33 1.78 -17.42 30.15
CA LYS A 33 1.07 -18.69 30.30
C LYS A 33 1.09 -19.43 28.95
N GLU A 34 1.52 -20.69 28.95
CA GLU A 34 1.34 -21.59 27.79
C GLU A 34 -0.15 -21.62 27.45
N ASN A 35 -0.52 -20.93 26.38
CA ASN A 35 -1.90 -20.86 25.93
C ASN A 35 -2.17 -22.18 25.18
N ASN A 36 -2.98 -23.07 25.76
CA ASN A 36 -3.31 -24.42 25.24
C ASN A 36 -4.31 -24.41 24.08
N ASP A 37 -4.51 -23.28 23.41
CA ASP A 37 -5.48 -23.16 22.33
C ASP A 37 -5.03 -24.02 21.13
N ILE A 38 -5.95 -24.81 20.59
CA ILE A 38 -5.74 -25.66 19.41
C ILE A 38 -5.64 -24.81 18.13
N VAL A 39 -6.40 -23.71 18.09
CA VAL A 39 -6.39 -22.73 17.01
C VAL A 39 -5.90 -21.40 17.57
N ILE A 40 -4.92 -20.80 16.89
CA ILE A 40 -4.27 -19.56 17.31
C ILE A 40 -4.38 -18.56 16.16
N ASP A 41 -5.05 -17.44 16.39
CA ASP A 41 -5.13 -16.35 15.42
C ASP A 41 -3.79 -15.61 15.32
N LEU A 42 -3.34 -15.33 14.09
CA LEU A 42 -2.13 -14.58 13.83
C LEU A 42 -2.43 -13.06 13.75
N PRO A 43 -1.57 -12.19 14.29
CA PRO A 43 -1.74 -10.73 14.24
C PRO A 43 -1.93 -10.15 12.84
N ARG A 44 -1.25 -10.68 11.83
CA ARG A 44 -1.38 -10.22 10.42
C ARG A 44 -2.54 -10.90 9.67
N GLY A 45 -3.32 -11.73 10.35
CA GLY A 45 -4.40 -12.55 9.78
C GLY A 45 -3.96 -13.98 9.47
N GLY A 46 -4.94 -14.87 9.34
CA GLY A 46 -4.72 -16.30 9.25
C GLY A 46 -4.66 -16.97 10.63
N GLN A 47 -4.58 -18.30 10.64
CA GLN A 47 -4.69 -19.10 11.86
C GLN A 47 -3.68 -20.25 11.86
N ILE A 48 -3.07 -20.52 13.01
CA ILE A 48 -2.28 -21.71 13.27
C ILE A 48 -3.15 -22.76 13.95
N ILE A 49 -3.14 -23.98 13.42
CA ILE A 49 -3.79 -25.15 13.99
C ILE A 49 -2.69 -26.07 14.50
N ARG A 50 -2.68 -26.34 15.80
CA ARG A 50 -1.78 -27.32 16.41
C ARG A 50 -2.28 -28.72 16.13
N THR A 51 -1.44 -29.54 15.51
CA THR A 51 -1.76 -30.93 15.17
C THR A 51 -0.59 -31.86 15.52
N SER A 52 -0.86 -33.16 15.54
CA SER A 52 0.14 -34.19 15.82
C SER A 52 1.17 -34.41 14.71
N VAL A 53 0.97 -33.81 13.53
CA VAL A 53 1.92 -33.77 12.40
C VAL A 53 2.69 -32.44 12.33
N GLY A 54 2.53 -31.58 13.34
CA GLY A 54 3.11 -30.23 13.40
C GLY A 54 2.07 -29.13 13.20
N ASN A 55 2.51 -27.87 13.31
CA ASN A 55 1.63 -26.72 13.07
C ASN A 55 1.21 -26.62 11.60
N ILE A 56 -0.08 -26.35 11.38
CA ILE A 56 -0.65 -26.03 10.07
C ILE A 56 -1.11 -24.59 10.07
N GLN A 57 -0.79 -23.83 9.03
CA GLN A 57 -1.30 -22.47 8.87
C GLN A 57 -2.42 -22.42 7.84
N TYR A 58 -3.57 -21.85 8.21
CA TYR A 58 -4.63 -21.48 7.29
C TYR A 58 -4.55 -19.99 6.96
N GLY A 59 -4.49 -19.65 5.67
CA GLY A 59 -4.31 -18.26 5.22
C GLY A 59 -2.88 -17.77 5.43
N ILE A 60 -2.32 -17.17 4.39
CA ILE A 60 -0.94 -16.70 4.38
C ILE A 60 -0.90 -15.22 3.94
N PRO A 61 -1.44 -14.26 4.73
CA PRO A 61 -1.11 -12.85 4.53
C PRO A 61 0.40 -12.58 4.53
N PRO A 62 0.85 -11.45 3.95
CA PRO A 62 2.27 -11.13 3.89
C PRO A 62 2.88 -11.12 5.29
N GLU A 63 4.13 -11.58 5.40
CA GLU A 63 4.92 -11.59 6.63
C GLU A 63 4.40 -12.46 7.81
N THR A 64 3.36 -13.28 7.66
CA THR A 64 2.79 -14.10 8.75
C THR A 64 3.77 -15.10 9.40
N ILE A 65 4.86 -15.47 8.73
CA ILE A 65 5.94 -16.25 9.36
C ILE A 65 6.62 -15.49 10.50
N LYS A 66 6.76 -14.17 10.36
CA LYS A 66 7.32 -13.33 11.42
C LYS A 66 6.44 -13.38 12.67
N ASP A 67 5.12 -13.51 12.51
CA ASP A 67 4.20 -13.73 13.64
C ASP A 67 4.52 -15.05 14.34
N SER A 68 4.66 -16.15 13.59
CA SER A 68 5.00 -17.46 14.16
C SER A 68 6.30 -17.42 14.96
N ILE A 69 7.35 -16.80 14.41
CA ILE A 69 8.65 -16.66 15.09
C ILE A 69 8.53 -15.78 16.34
N THR A 70 7.87 -14.62 16.23
CA THR A 70 7.70 -13.67 17.33
C THR A 70 6.88 -14.25 18.47
N MET A 71 5.85 -15.01 18.14
CA MET A 71 4.99 -15.74 19.08
C MET A 71 5.63 -17.02 19.62
N LYS A 72 6.86 -17.35 19.20
CA LYS A 72 7.60 -18.58 19.55
C LYS A 72 6.82 -19.87 19.21
N LEU A 73 6.06 -19.83 18.12
CA LEU A 73 5.40 -20.99 17.55
C LEU A 73 6.38 -21.74 16.65
N GLU A 74 6.23 -23.07 16.56
CA GLU A 74 6.90 -23.85 15.53
C GLU A 74 6.47 -23.34 14.15
N VAL A 75 7.45 -23.05 13.29
CA VAL A 75 7.21 -22.56 11.92
C VAL A 75 6.49 -23.66 11.13
N PRO A 76 5.32 -23.36 10.55
CA PRO A 76 4.53 -24.38 9.84
C PRO A 76 5.26 -24.94 8.62
N LYS A 77 5.08 -26.25 8.41
CA LYS A 77 5.46 -26.97 7.18
C LYS A 77 4.27 -27.13 6.24
N TYR A 78 3.07 -27.15 6.79
CA TYR A 78 1.82 -27.35 6.04
C TYR A 78 1.01 -26.06 6.04
N PHE A 79 0.53 -25.67 4.86
CA PHE A 79 -0.28 -24.47 4.70
C PHE A 79 -1.54 -24.79 3.91
N ILE A 80 -2.69 -24.36 4.39
CA ILE A 80 -3.96 -24.45 3.65
C ILE A 80 -4.16 -23.12 2.94
N ILE A 81 -4.23 -23.19 1.61
CA ILE A 81 -4.47 -22.02 0.77
C ILE A 81 -5.98 -21.76 0.71
N PRO A 82 -6.44 -20.55 1.06
CA PRO A 82 -7.84 -20.17 0.93
C PRO A 82 -8.31 -20.26 -0.54
N ASN A 83 -9.59 -20.55 -0.76
CA ASN A 83 -10.16 -20.57 -2.12
C ASN A 83 -10.04 -19.19 -2.80
N LYS A 84 -10.20 -18.12 -2.01
CA LYS A 84 -9.90 -16.75 -2.43
C LYS A 84 -8.49 -16.38 -1.99
N ARG A 85 -7.54 -16.46 -2.92
CA ARG A 85 -6.12 -16.14 -2.69
C ARG A 85 -5.84 -14.65 -2.47
N PHE A 86 -6.74 -13.78 -2.90
CA PHE A 86 -6.64 -12.33 -2.74
C PHE A 86 -7.88 -11.80 -2.05
N ASP A 87 -7.70 -11.06 -0.95
CA ASP A 87 -8.80 -10.39 -0.27
C ASP A 87 -9.02 -9.01 -0.89
N LYS A 88 -10.09 -8.89 -1.69
CA LYS A 88 -10.45 -7.65 -2.38
C LYS A 88 -10.86 -6.52 -1.43
N VAL A 89 -11.18 -6.81 -0.16
CA VAL A 89 -11.57 -5.78 0.82
C VAL A 89 -10.33 -5.08 1.39
N SER A 90 -9.39 -5.86 1.90
CA SER A 90 -8.11 -5.34 2.42
C SER A 90 -7.08 -5.04 1.33
N ASN A 91 -7.32 -5.44 0.08
CA ASN A 91 -6.39 -5.32 -1.05
C ASN A 91 -5.08 -6.09 -0.86
N LEU A 92 -5.12 -7.22 -0.13
CA LEU A 92 -3.93 -8.00 0.22
C LEU A 92 -3.98 -9.42 -0.34
N ASN A 93 -2.80 -9.93 -0.68
CA ASN A 93 -2.58 -11.34 -0.98
C ASN A 93 -2.69 -12.15 0.32
N VAL A 94 -3.64 -13.07 0.40
CA VAL A 94 -3.82 -13.96 1.57
C VAL A 94 -3.29 -15.37 1.30
N ALA A 95 -2.52 -15.53 0.24
CA ALA A 95 -1.83 -16.73 -0.18
C ALA A 95 -0.37 -16.42 -0.54
N GLU A 96 0.33 -15.63 0.26
CA GLU A 96 1.73 -15.23 0.08
C GLU A 96 2.69 -16.35 0.49
N PHE A 97 2.76 -17.40 -0.33
CA PHE A 97 3.49 -18.64 -0.04
C PHE A 97 5.01 -18.55 -0.29
N GLU A 98 5.50 -17.53 -1.00
CA GLU A 98 6.91 -17.41 -1.42
C GLU A 98 7.84 -17.38 -0.21
N PHE A 99 7.54 -16.51 0.75
CA PHE A 99 8.37 -16.32 1.92
C PHE A 99 8.42 -17.57 2.84
N PRO A 100 7.29 -18.25 3.09
CA PRO A 100 7.29 -19.59 3.67
C PRO A 100 8.13 -20.64 2.98
N ALA A 101 8.11 -20.66 1.65
CA ALA A 101 8.88 -21.62 0.89
C ALA A 101 10.40 -21.36 1.06
N TYR A 102 10.82 -20.10 0.95
CA TYR A 102 12.22 -19.72 1.09
C TYR A 102 12.73 -19.95 2.51
N TYR A 103 11.97 -19.57 3.54
CA TYR A 103 12.38 -19.75 4.93
C TYR A 103 12.60 -21.23 5.27
N ASN A 104 11.63 -22.09 4.97
CA ASN A 104 11.75 -23.53 5.23
C ASN A 104 12.91 -24.16 4.45
N PHE A 105 13.12 -23.76 3.18
CA PHE A 105 14.15 -24.36 2.35
C PHE A 105 15.56 -23.91 2.74
N PHE A 106 15.80 -22.61 2.88
CA PHE A 106 17.16 -22.11 3.13
C PHE A 106 17.59 -22.29 4.59
N ILE A 107 16.67 -22.11 5.55
CA ILE A 107 16.95 -22.17 6.99
C ILE A 107 16.77 -23.59 7.53
N HIS A 108 15.63 -24.23 7.27
CA HIS A 108 15.31 -25.56 7.82
C HIS A 108 15.69 -26.74 6.92
N LYS A 109 16.17 -26.49 5.70
CA LYS A 109 16.46 -27.52 4.69
C LYS A 109 15.26 -28.43 4.40
N ASN A 110 14.05 -27.87 4.51
CA ASN A 110 12.78 -28.56 4.30
C ASN A 110 11.97 -27.91 3.18
N THR A 111 11.08 -28.68 2.54
CA THR A 111 10.06 -28.13 1.64
C THR A 111 8.78 -27.83 2.42
N ILE A 112 7.97 -26.91 1.89
CA ILE A 112 6.60 -26.70 2.41
C ILE A 112 5.58 -27.52 1.62
N ASN A 113 4.46 -27.83 2.25
CA ASN A 113 3.35 -28.52 1.60
C ASN A 113 2.09 -27.64 1.59
N LEU A 114 1.65 -27.27 0.39
CA LEU A 114 0.48 -26.44 0.16
C LEU A 114 -0.75 -27.33 -0.08
N ILE A 115 -1.77 -27.17 0.75
CA ILE A 115 -3.02 -27.91 0.73
C ILE A 115 -4.07 -27.04 0.03
N CYS A 116 -4.53 -27.47 -1.15
CA CYS A 116 -5.41 -26.67 -2.01
C CYS A 116 -6.17 -27.54 -3.03
N ASP A 117 -6.98 -26.92 -3.90
CA ASP A 117 -7.53 -27.61 -5.08
C ASP A 117 -6.60 -27.56 -6.30
N SER A 118 -6.96 -28.34 -7.32
CA SER A 118 -6.14 -28.50 -8.52
C SER A 118 -5.97 -27.21 -9.31
N GLU A 119 -6.97 -26.32 -9.35
CA GLU A 119 -6.86 -25.04 -10.04
C GLU A 119 -5.88 -24.13 -9.31
N THR A 120 -6.04 -24.02 -7.99
CA THR A 120 -5.16 -23.23 -7.12
C THR A 120 -3.71 -23.69 -7.19
N LYS A 121 -3.47 -25.01 -7.25
CA LYS A 121 -2.14 -25.58 -7.47
C LYS A 121 -1.50 -25.02 -8.74
N GLU A 122 -2.20 -25.07 -9.87
CA GLU A 122 -1.64 -24.61 -11.15
C GLU A 122 -1.40 -23.09 -11.15
N CYS A 123 -2.29 -22.30 -10.54
CA CYS A 123 -2.08 -20.86 -10.36
C CYS A 123 -0.83 -20.55 -9.54
N ILE A 124 -0.64 -21.23 -8.40
CA ILE A 124 0.53 -21.04 -7.53
C ILE A 124 1.81 -21.43 -8.26
N ARG A 125 1.82 -22.56 -8.98
CA ARG A 125 2.98 -22.98 -9.78
C ARG A 125 3.37 -21.93 -10.81
N ARG A 126 2.38 -21.35 -11.51
CA ARG A 126 2.62 -20.29 -12.50
C ARG A 126 3.11 -19.00 -11.86
N ALA A 127 2.53 -18.58 -10.73
CA ALA A 127 3.02 -17.42 -9.99
C ALA A 127 4.47 -17.64 -9.54
N PHE A 128 4.78 -18.81 -8.98
CA PHE A 128 6.12 -19.13 -8.50
C PHE A 128 7.14 -19.34 -9.62
N GLN A 129 6.69 -19.74 -10.81
CA GLN A 129 7.54 -19.76 -12.00
C GLN A 129 8.10 -18.35 -12.26
N GLU A 130 7.26 -17.31 -12.19
CA GLU A 130 7.71 -15.93 -12.42
C GLU A 130 8.68 -15.45 -11.34
N THR A 131 8.44 -15.81 -10.07
CA THR A 131 9.21 -15.24 -8.95
C THR A 131 10.46 -16.05 -8.59
N LEU A 132 10.43 -17.38 -8.60
CA LEU A 132 11.61 -18.19 -8.31
C LEU A 132 12.46 -18.43 -9.57
N CYS A 133 11.80 -18.65 -10.70
CA CYS A 133 12.45 -19.11 -11.92
C CYS A 133 12.50 -18.02 -13.02
N GLY A 134 11.87 -16.87 -12.83
CA GLY A 134 11.72 -15.89 -13.89
C GLY A 134 10.79 -16.39 -15.01
N PRO A 135 10.50 -15.52 -15.98
CA PRO A 135 9.56 -15.82 -17.04
C PRO A 135 10.02 -17.02 -17.88
N SER A 136 9.04 -17.81 -18.33
CA SER A 136 9.30 -19.00 -19.15
C SER A 136 9.85 -18.66 -20.54
N SER A 137 9.48 -17.47 -21.06
CA SER A 137 9.98 -16.91 -22.33
C SER A 137 10.50 -15.48 -22.13
N TYR A 138 11.57 -15.17 -22.88
CA TYR A 138 12.24 -13.87 -22.94
C TYR A 138 12.22 -13.30 -24.38
N GLU A 139 11.28 -13.74 -25.22
CA GLU A 139 11.23 -13.40 -26.65
C GLU A 139 11.24 -11.89 -26.94
N ASN A 140 10.70 -11.08 -26.03
CA ASN A 140 10.64 -9.62 -26.19
C ASN A 140 11.74 -8.87 -25.42
N LEU A 141 12.79 -9.54 -24.95
CA LEU A 141 13.88 -8.91 -24.19
C LEU A 141 14.54 -7.77 -24.99
N VAL A 142 14.61 -7.89 -26.31
CA VAL A 142 15.16 -6.84 -27.19
C VAL A 142 14.42 -5.49 -27.05
N GLU A 143 13.14 -5.51 -26.69
CA GLU A 143 12.33 -4.29 -26.52
C GLU A 143 12.68 -3.51 -25.24
N ASP A 144 13.41 -4.14 -24.30
CA ASP A 144 13.90 -3.48 -23.10
C ASP A 144 15.16 -2.66 -23.38
N PHE A 145 15.79 -2.80 -24.54
CA PHE A 145 17.06 -2.14 -24.85
C PHE A 145 16.89 -1.10 -25.94
N TYR A 146 17.69 -0.03 -25.85
CA TYR A 146 17.77 0.98 -26.89
C TYR A 146 18.35 0.36 -28.17
N TYR A 147 17.90 0.81 -29.35
CA TYR A 147 18.23 0.15 -30.62
C TYR A 147 19.73 0.14 -30.99
N THR A 148 20.56 0.97 -30.32
CA THR A 148 22.02 0.96 -30.48
C THR A 148 22.76 0.26 -29.34
N TYR A 149 22.07 -0.31 -28.35
CA TYR A 149 22.71 -1.03 -27.25
C TYR A 149 23.29 -2.35 -27.78
N PRO A 150 24.54 -2.70 -27.45
CA PRO A 150 25.17 -3.91 -27.96
C PRO A 150 24.43 -5.16 -27.46
N VAL A 151 24.11 -6.09 -28.38
CA VAL A 151 23.42 -7.35 -28.05
C VAL A 151 24.22 -8.19 -27.05
N SER A 152 25.54 -8.10 -27.08
CA SER A 152 26.42 -8.76 -26.11
C SER A 152 26.41 -8.13 -24.72
N GLY A 153 25.70 -7.03 -24.54
CA GLY A 153 25.34 -6.45 -23.25
C GLY A 153 24.05 -7.03 -22.67
N TYR A 154 23.29 -7.81 -23.43
CA TYR A 154 22.01 -8.36 -22.98
C TYR A 154 22.27 -9.47 -21.95
N PRO A 155 21.49 -9.52 -20.85
CA PRO A 155 21.60 -10.61 -19.88
C PRO A 155 21.10 -11.92 -20.49
N ASP A 156 21.82 -13.02 -20.18
CA ASP A 156 21.33 -14.38 -20.43
C ASP A 156 20.75 -14.92 -19.13
N PHE A 157 19.54 -14.48 -18.77
CA PHE A 157 18.93 -14.78 -17.46
C PHE A 157 18.92 -16.29 -17.13
N LYS A 158 18.80 -17.16 -18.15
CA LYS A 158 18.85 -18.62 -17.94
C LYS A 158 20.24 -19.07 -17.49
N LYS A 159 21.31 -18.59 -18.12
CA LYS A 159 22.69 -18.89 -17.70
C LYS A 159 23.06 -18.21 -16.39
N GLU A 160 22.75 -16.92 -16.25
CA GLU A 160 23.06 -16.12 -15.06
C GLU A 160 22.42 -16.74 -13.80
N ARG A 161 21.16 -17.16 -13.88
CA ARG A 161 20.49 -17.88 -12.79
C ARG A 161 21.17 -19.21 -12.43
N LYS A 162 21.61 -20.00 -13.42
CA LYS A 162 22.31 -21.28 -13.15
C LYS A 162 23.61 -21.08 -12.37
N ILE A 163 24.29 -19.96 -12.60
CA ILE A 163 25.47 -19.55 -11.85
C ILE A 163 25.08 -19.23 -10.40
N LEU A 164 24.08 -18.38 -10.22
CA LEU A 164 23.66 -17.86 -8.91
C LEU A 164 22.98 -18.91 -8.03
N SER A 165 22.22 -19.83 -8.60
CA SER A 165 21.56 -20.92 -7.86
C SER A 165 22.54 -22.04 -7.43
N GLY A 166 23.82 -21.94 -7.79
CA GLY A 166 24.80 -23.01 -7.55
C GLY A 166 24.56 -24.26 -8.40
N ALA A 167 23.61 -24.24 -9.34
CA ALA A 167 23.26 -25.38 -10.18
C ALA A 167 24.40 -25.84 -11.10
N ILE A 168 25.39 -24.98 -11.36
CA ILE A 168 26.64 -25.37 -12.04
C ILE A 168 27.42 -26.41 -11.22
N GLN A 169 27.37 -26.33 -9.89
CA GLN A 169 28.04 -27.28 -8.98
C GLN A 169 27.12 -28.43 -8.56
N ASN A 170 25.80 -28.24 -8.59
CA ASN A 170 24.81 -29.28 -8.31
C ASN A 170 23.58 -29.18 -9.24
N PRO A 171 23.58 -29.90 -10.39
CA PRO A 171 22.54 -29.79 -11.41
C PRO A 171 21.12 -30.16 -10.95
N SER A 172 20.95 -30.85 -9.82
CA SER A 172 19.64 -31.25 -9.30
C SER A 172 18.82 -30.11 -8.70
N LEU A 173 19.40 -28.91 -8.54
CA LEU A 173 18.74 -27.70 -8.04
C LEU A 173 18.17 -26.81 -9.18
N ASP A 174 18.12 -27.31 -10.41
CA ASP A 174 17.69 -26.52 -11.57
C ASP A 174 16.18 -26.24 -11.54
N SER A 175 15.84 -24.98 -11.19
CA SER A 175 14.71 -24.19 -11.71
C SER A 175 13.35 -24.89 -11.92
N ASN A 176 12.91 -25.67 -10.95
CA ASN A 176 11.53 -26.15 -10.88
C ASN A 176 10.85 -25.60 -9.61
N PRO A 177 9.69 -24.91 -9.72
CA PRO A 177 8.82 -24.58 -8.58
C PRO A 177 8.62 -25.74 -7.57
N ASP A 178 8.61 -26.99 -8.05
CA ASP A 178 8.42 -28.19 -7.24
C ASP A 178 9.63 -28.59 -6.38
N THR A 179 10.77 -27.93 -6.57
CA THR A 179 11.98 -28.23 -5.80
C THR A 179 11.79 -27.88 -4.32
N ILE A 180 11.00 -26.84 -4.04
CA ILE A 180 10.79 -26.33 -2.69
C ILE A 180 9.31 -26.29 -2.27
N LEU A 181 8.40 -26.58 -3.20
CA LEU A 181 6.95 -26.72 -2.97
C LEU A 181 6.49 -28.15 -3.18
N CYS A 182 5.75 -28.68 -2.22
CA CYS A 182 4.92 -29.86 -2.35
C CYS A 182 3.44 -29.46 -2.33
N PHE A 183 2.58 -30.29 -2.93
CA PHE A 183 1.14 -30.04 -2.96
C PHE A 183 0.35 -31.25 -2.47
N SER A 184 -0.63 -31.00 -1.61
CA SER A 184 -1.65 -31.99 -1.24
C SER A 184 -2.99 -31.50 -1.74
N VAL A 185 -3.46 -32.13 -2.83
CA VAL A 185 -4.66 -31.67 -3.55
C VAL A 185 -5.89 -32.37 -3.00
N PHE A 186 -6.96 -31.61 -2.71
CA PHE A 186 -8.26 -32.17 -2.33
C PHE A 186 -8.78 -33.11 -3.44
N GLN A 187 -9.00 -34.37 -3.09
CA GLN A 187 -9.52 -35.39 -4.01
C GLN A 187 -11.02 -35.17 -4.27
N GLU A 188 -11.65 -36.02 -5.11
CA GLU A 188 -13.09 -35.93 -5.41
C GLU A 188 -13.97 -35.93 -4.15
N ASN A 189 -13.58 -36.71 -3.13
CA ASN A 189 -14.25 -36.78 -1.83
C ASN A 189 -13.98 -35.55 -0.92
N GLN A 190 -13.26 -34.54 -1.40
CA GLN A 190 -12.87 -33.32 -0.67
C GLN A 190 -12.02 -33.58 0.57
N ILE A 191 -11.26 -34.68 0.59
CA ILE A 191 -10.40 -35.06 1.71
C ILE A 191 -8.92 -35.02 1.28
N VAL A 192 -8.08 -34.53 2.18
CA VAL A 192 -6.62 -34.68 2.14
C VAL A 192 -6.18 -35.43 3.40
N ILE A 193 -5.27 -36.38 3.21
CA ILE A 193 -4.67 -37.13 4.32
C ILE A 193 -3.18 -36.79 4.36
N VAL A 194 -2.72 -36.22 5.47
CA VAL A 194 -1.32 -35.93 5.74
C VAL A 194 -0.78 -37.01 6.68
N LYS A 195 0.30 -37.67 6.28
CA LYS A 195 0.99 -38.69 7.08
C LYS A 195 2.43 -38.27 7.35
N ASP A 196 2.74 -37.99 8.61
CA ASP A 196 4.10 -37.69 9.08
C ASP A 196 4.22 -38.23 10.52
N ASN A 197 4.57 -39.52 10.65
CA ASN A 197 4.49 -40.36 11.86
C ASN A 197 3.09 -40.56 12.48
N ASN A 198 2.22 -39.56 12.40
CA ASN A 198 0.81 -39.58 12.78
C ASN A 198 -0.09 -39.34 11.56
N THR A 199 -1.41 -39.50 11.71
CA THR A 199 -2.37 -39.28 10.61
C THR A 199 -3.30 -38.12 10.91
N LEU A 200 -3.25 -37.11 10.04
CA LEU A 200 -4.19 -36.00 10.02
C LEU A 200 -5.06 -36.07 8.76
N ILE A 201 -6.37 -35.92 8.93
CA ILE A 201 -7.34 -35.84 7.84
C ILE A 201 -7.94 -34.43 7.84
N ILE A 202 -7.86 -33.76 6.69
CA ILE A 202 -8.46 -32.45 6.45
C ILE A 202 -9.59 -32.65 5.46
N GLN A 203 -10.82 -32.35 5.88
CA GLN A 203 -12.01 -32.46 5.04
C GLN A 203 -12.53 -31.05 4.70
N ARG A 204 -12.63 -30.75 3.40
CA ARG A 204 -13.23 -29.51 2.89
C ARG A 204 -14.74 -29.70 2.72
N ILE A 205 -15.53 -28.88 3.41
CA ILE A 205 -16.99 -28.97 3.50
C ILE A 205 -17.60 -27.72 2.87
N LEU A 206 -18.54 -27.87 1.93
CA LEU A 206 -19.25 -26.74 1.33
C LEU A 206 -20.45 -26.34 2.21
N ASN A 207 -20.44 -25.12 2.76
CA ASN A 207 -21.58 -24.58 3.49
C ASN A 207 -22.61 -24.01 2.52
N LYS A 208 -23.68 -24.77 2.28
CA LYS A 208 -24.79 -24.38 1.39
C LYS A 208 -25.45 -23.04 1.77
N ASN A 209 -25.43 -22.67 3.05
CA ASN A 209 -26.04 -21.43 3.54
C ASN A 209 -25.15 -20.19 3.39
N GLN A 210 -23.84 -20.35 3.24
CA GLN A 210 -22.88 -19.22 3.24
C GLN A 210 -22.08 -19.11 1.93
N LEU A 211 -22.24 -20.04 0.98
CA LEU A 211 -21.47 -20.10 -0.28
C LEU A 211 -19.95 -20.07 -0.03
N CYS A 212 -19.50 -20.60 1.12
CA CYS A 212 -18.10 -20.69 1.50
C CYS A 212 -17.76 -22.13 1.90
N PHE A 213 -16.48 -22.47 1.87
CA PHE A 213 -15.99 -23.73 2.41
C PHE A 213 -15.71 -23.59 3.92
N SER A 214 -15.69 -24.72 4.61
CA SER A 214 -15.02 -24.87 5.91
C SER A 214 -14.06 -26.06 5.84
N TYR A 215 -13.00 -26.02 6.62
CA TYR A 215 -12.00 -27.08 6.75
C TYR A 215 -12.15 -27.72 8.12
N LYS A 216 -12.50 -29.01 8.12
CA LYS A 216 -12.60 -29.84 9.31
C LYS A 216 -11.32 -30.64 9.49
N PHE A 217 -10.74 -30.58 10.70
CA PHE A 217 -9.48 -31.24 11.04
C PHE A 217 -9.76 -32.43 11.97
N ILE A 218 -9.34 -33.62 11.54
CA ILE A 218 -9.46 -34.87 12.30
C ILE A 218 -8.04 -35.42 12.50
N ASP A 219 -7.54 -35.33 13.72
CA ASP A 219 -6.18 -35.69 14.11
C ASP A 219 -6.20 -36.96 14.94
N ASN A 220 -5.49 -38.01 14.48
CA ASN A 220 -5.49 -39.34 15.08
C ASN A 220 -6.90 -39.88 15.40
N GLY A 221 -7.85 -39.63 14.48
CA GLY A 221 -9.24 -40.08 14.58
C GLY A 221 -10.17 -39.19 15.42
N LYS A 222 -9.67 -38.10 16.02
CA LYS A 222 -10.46 -37.15 16.79
C LYS A 222 -10.60 -35.81 16.06
N GLU A 223 -11.82 -35.29 15.99
CA GLU A 223 -12.04 -33.91 15.50
C GLU A 223 -11.46 -32.90 16.49
N ILE A 224 -10.60 -32.01 15.98
CA ILE A 224 -9.88 -31.02 16.80
C ILE A 224 -10.29 -29.57 16.50
N ALA A 225 -10.69 -29.26 15.27
CA ALA A 225 -11.05 -27.91 14.85
C ALA A 225 -11.91 -27.90 13.56
N ILE A 226 -12.71 -26.85 13.40
CA ILE A 226 -13.34 -26.47 12.13
C ILE A 226 -13.06 -24.99 11.89
N ILE A 227 -12.52 -24.66 10.72
CA ILE A 227 -12.19 -23.30 10.31
C ILE A 227 -12.98 -22.92 9.07
N ASN A 228 -13.51 -21.71 9.01
CA ASN A 228 -14.20 -21.21 7.82
C ASN A 228 -13.20 -20.73 6.78
N ASP A 229 -13.53 -20.87 5.50
CA ASP A 229 -12.70 -20.41 4.40
C ASP A 229 -12.79 -18.88 4.23
N ARG A 230 -12.31 -18.17 5.24
CA ARG A 230 -12.24 -16.72 5.32
C ARG A 230 -11.02 -16.34 6.17
N VAL A 231 -10.08 -15.63 5.55
CA VAL A 231 -8.97 -15.01 6.27
C VAL A 231 -9.49 -13.72 6.89
N GLU A 232 -9.58 -13.70 8.22
CA GLU A 232 -9.90 -12.48 8.95
C GLU A 232 -8.62 -11.66 9.10
N MET A 233 -8.54 -10.59 8.32
CA MET A 233 -7.49 -9.59 8.47
C MET A 233 -7.79 -8.77 9.72
N THR A 234 -6.78 -8.58 10.56
CA THR A 234 -6.84 -7.67 11.71
C THR A 234 -6.78 -6.22 11.20
N VAL A 235 -7.83 -5.78 10.52
CA VAL A 235 -7.97 -4.38 10.14
C VAL A 235 -8.18 -3.59 11.44
N GLN A 236 -7.50 -2.45 11.60
CA GLN A 236 -7.84 -1.49 12.64
C GLN A 236 -9.28 -1.02 12.40
N GLU A 237 -10.23 -1.73 12.96
CA GLU A 237 -11.61 -1.34 12.93
C GLU A 237 -11.80 -0.20 13.92
N ASN A 238 -11.90 1.02 13.40
CA ASN A 238 -12.79 2.01 13.99
C ASN A 238 -14.24 1.52 13.79
N LYS A 239 -14.61 0.38 14.39
CA LYS A 239 -16.00 -0.02 14.53
C LYS A 239 -16.60 0.86 15.60
N PHE A 240 -17.34 1.89 15.18
CA PHE A 240 -18.33 2.50 16.05
C PHE A 240 -19.27 1.39 16.53
N THR A 241 -19.42 1.26 17.84
CA THR A 241 -20.32 0.30 18.43
C THR A 241 -21.77 0.77 18.27
N PRO A 242 -22.76 -0.12 18.28
CA PRO A 242 -24.18 0.29 18.34
C PRO A 242 -24.51 1.22 19.51
N GLN A 243 -23.71 1.19 20.58
CA GLN A 243 -23.85 2.09 21.73
C GLN A 243 -23.36 3.52 21.43
N ASP A 244 -22.48 3.71 20.44
CA ASP A 244 -22.09 5.04 19.94
C ASP A 244 -23.17 5.65 19.02
N LEU A 245 -24.09 4.83 18.49
CA LEU A 245 -25.25 5.29 17.71
C LEU A 245 -26.37 5.83 18.62
N ASP A 246 -26.61 5.19 19.77
CA ASP A 246 -27.64 5.65 20.73
C ASP A 246 -27.29 7.00 21.38
N VAL A 247 -26.00 7.26 21.65
CA VAL A 247 -25.53 8.54 22.25
C VAL A 247 -25.66 9.71 21.27
N LEU A 248 -25.68 9.46 19.95
CA LEU A 248 -25.88 10.46 18.91
C LEU A 248 -27.36 10.65 18.52
N ASP A 249 -28.19 9.61 18.60
CA ASP A 249 -29.64 9.73 18.45
C ASP A 249 -30.27 10.51 19.61
N ASP A 250 -29.73 10.40 20.83
CA ASP A 250 -30.09 11.27 21.96
C ASP A 250 -29.69 12.73 21.71
N LEU A 251 -28.55 12.99 21.07
CA LEU A 251 -28.14 14.35 20.66
C LEU A 251 -29.08 14.91 19.57
N LEU A 252 -29.49 14.11 18.59
CA LEU A 252 -30.43 14.50 17.54
C LEU A 252 -31.85 14.78 18.09
N ASN A 253 -32.31 14.01 19.07
CA ASN A 253 -33.59 14.24 19.75
C ASN A 253 -33.56 15.47 20.67
N ILE A 254 -32.42 15.77 21.31
CA ILE A 254 -32.22 17.00 22.07
C ILE A 254 -32.19 18.23 21.13
N ILE A 255 -31.70 18.08 19.89
CA ILE A 255 -31.62 19.14 18.87
C ILE A 255 -33.02 19.57 18.39
N ASP A 256 -33.97 18.66 18.20
CA ASP A 256 -35.34 19.02 17.80
C ASP A 256 -36.12 19.75 18.93
N SER A 257 -35.85 19.40 20.19
CA SER A 257 -36.50 20.06 21.34
C SER A 257 -35.96 21.48 21.63
N LYS A 258 -34.69 21.76 21.32
CA LYS A 258 -34.04 23.06 21.58
C LYS A 258 -34.31 24.12 20.50
N GLN A 259 -34.71 23.73 19.28
CA GLN A 259 -35.12 24.69 18.24
C GLN A 259 -36.40 25.47 18.61
N GLN A 260 -37.19 25.01 19.59
CA GLN A 260 -38.39 25.72 20.04
C GLN A 260 -38.15 26.72 21.18
N GLN A 261 -37.02 26.65 21.90
CA GLN A 261 -36.80 27.46 23.11
C GLN A 261 -35.82 28.63 22.96
N SER A 262 -35.00 28.70 21.90
CA SER A 262 -34.03 29.80 21.72
C SER A 262 -34.60 31.00 20.95
N ARG A 263 -35.74 31.55 21.41
CA ARG A 263 -36.30 32.84 20.92
C ARG A 263 -36.40 33.93 21.99
N GLN A 264 -35.90 33.72 23.20
CA GLN A 264 -35.87 34.77 24.22
C GLN A 264 -34.54 34.75 24.97
N GLN A 265 -34.00 35.95 25.17
CA GLN A 265 -32.84 36.33 25.99
C GLN A 265 -31.48 36.42 25.28
N GLN A 266 -31.25 37.56 24.63
CA GLN A 266 -29.94 38.21 24.58
C GLN A 266 -29.98 39.39 25.56
N GLN A 267 -29.05 39.45 26.53
CA GLN A 267 -28.48 40.71 27.07
C GLN A 267 -27.36 40.46 28.10
N HIS A 268 -26.18 41.05 27.84
CA HIS A 268 -25.06 41.41 28.74
C HIS A 268 -24.31 40.27 29.48
N CYS A 269 -22.98 40.21 29.68
CA CYS A 269 -21.88 41.20 29.76
C CYS A 269 -20.50 40.42 29.78
N PRO A 270 -19.32 40.96 30.19
CA PRO A 270 -18.21 41.46 29.37
C PRO A 270 -16.87 40.66 29.44
N VAL A 271 -15.91 41.15 28.66
CA VAL A 271 -14.49 40.78 28.50
C VAL A 271 -13.68 40.79 29.81
N ILE A 272 -12.84 39.76 30.05
CA ILE A 272 -11.67 39.82 30.96
C ILE A 272 -10.45 39.11 30.33
N SER A 273 -9.30 39.76 30.52
CA SER A 273 -7.92 39.55 30.11
C SER A 273 -7.21 38.25 30.56
N SER A 274 -6.21 37.85 29.78
CA SER A 274 -5.11 36.89 30.10
C SER A 274 -3.95 37.57 30.88
N PRO A 275 -2.79 36.94 31.17
CA PRO A 275 -2.44 35.52 31.40
C PRO A 275 -1.59 35.32 32.70
N LYS A 276 -1.46 34.08 33.21
CA LYS A 276 -0.28 33.67 34.00
C LYS A 276 0.13 32.21 33.73
N ASN A 277 1.45 32.04 33.54
CA ASN A 277 2.22 30.80 33.35
C ASN A 277 1.85 29.66 34.32
N PRO A 278 1.85 28.39 33.86
CA PRO A 278 1.90 27.24 34.75
C PRO A 278 3.35 26.84 35.04
N GLN A 279 3.62 26.61 36.31
CA GLN A 279 4.85 26.04 36.86
C GLN A 279 5.05 24.60 36.40
N LEU A 280 6.31 24.23 36.18
CA LEU A 280 6.79 22.86 36.04
C LEU A 280 6.33 22.01 37.24
N ASN A 281 5.45 21.04 37.01
CA ASN A 281 5.24 19.93 37.92
C ASN A 281 5.81 18.64 37.30
N ARG A 282 6.91 18.18 37.89
CA ARG A 282 7.41 16.80 37.79
C ARG A 282 6.33 15.88 38.36
N ILE A 283 5.73 15.05 37.54
CA ILE A 283 4.85 13.97 38.00
C ILE A 283 5.58 12.64 37.79
N LYS A 284 5.74 11.93 38.91
CA LYS A 284 6.37 10.62 39.08
C LYS A 284 5.60 9.56 38.28
N CYS A 285 6.34 8.68 37.61
CA CYS A 285 5.80 7.46 37.03
C CYS A 285 5.44 6.48 38.15
N ASP A 286 4.15 6.33 38.43
CA ASP A 286 3.66 5.19 39.20
C ASP A 286 3.32 4.03 38.25
N GLY A 287 4.10 2.97 38.37
CA GLY A 287 3.85 1.70 37.72
C GLY A 287 2.68 0.99 38.38
N ARG A 288 1.58 0.83 37.63
CA ARG A 288 0.57 -0.24 37.71
C ARG A 288 -0.61 0.11 36.80
N ASN A 289 -0.65 -0.49 35.60
CA ASN A 289 -1.84 -0.93 34.84
C ASN A 289 -1.48 -1.17 33.36
N PHE A 290 -0.83 -2.30 33.10
CA PHE A 290 -0.66 -2.84 31.74
C PHE A 290 -1.27 -4.24 31.67
N ILE A 291 -2.59 -4.32 31.44
CA ILE A 291 -3.20 -5.46 30.74
C ILE A 291 -4.41 -4.93 29.96
N LYS A 292 -4.20 -4.55 28.69
CA LYS A 292 -5.24 -4.63 27.64
C LYS A 292 -4.60 -5.26 26.41
N LYS A 293 -5.25 -6.33 25.93
CA LYS A 293 -4.90 -7.16 24.77
C LYS A 293 -4.84 -6.31 23.49
N GLY A 294 -3.92 -6.69 22.60
CA GLY A 294 -3.71 -6.11 21.28
C GLY A 294 -2.27 -5.65 21.14
N SER A 295 -1.37 -6.53 20.68
CA SER A 295 -0.03 -6.15 20.23
C SER A 295 -0.17 -5.19 19.07
N GLN A 296 -0.08 -3.89 19.36
CA GLN A 296 -0.06 -2.83 18.38
C GLN A 296 1.15 -3.03 17.48
N PHE A 297 0.91 -3.26 16.19
CA PHE A 297 1.88 -2.94 15.16
C PHE A 297 2.13 -1.43 15.24
N LYS A 298 3.27 -1.07 15.79
CA LYS A 298 3.79 0.28 15.70
C LYS A 298 5.17 0.13 15.12
N ILE A 299 5.37 0.69 13.93
CA ILE A 299 6.71 1.05 13.54
C ILE A 299 7.18 2.06 14.60
N PRO A 300 8.29 1.83 15.31
CA PRO A 300 8.70 2.68 16.42
C PRO A 300 9.13 4.04 15.86
N HIS A 301 8.21 5.00 15.83
CA HIS A 301 8.50 6.36 15.35
C HIS A 301 8.30 7.41 16.41
N THR A 302 9.15 8.42 16.33
CA THR A 302 8.94 9.69 16.99
C THR A 302 7.90 10.44 16.18
N PHE A 303 6.71 10.68 16.74
CA PHE A 303 5.67 11.46 16.07
C PHE A 303 6.26 12.81 15.65
N LEU A 304 6.35 13.10 14.34
CA LEU A 304 6.85 14.37 13.84
C LEU A 304 5.85 15.47 14.23
N SER A 305 6.17 16.24 15.27
CA SER A 305 5.31 17.32 15.78
C SER A 305 4.99 18.39 14.72
N GLU A 306 5.85 18.55 13.73
CA GLU A 306 5.72 19.53 12.65
C GLU A 306 5.29 18.92 11.30
N GLY A 307 5.22 17.58 11.17
CA GLY A 307 4.95 16.88 9.90
C GLY A 307 6.13 16.87 8.92
N PHE A 308 6.14 15.92 7.99
CA PHE A 308 7.22 15.77 7.02
C PHE A 308 7.00 16.67 5.79
N THR A 309 8.03 17.43 5.40
CA THR A 309 8.04 18.20 4.15
C THR A 309 9.02 17.56 3.17
N PRO A 310 8.55 17.02 2.04
CA PRO A 310 9.42 16.47 1.01
C PRO A 310 10.51 17.44 0.51
N PRO A 311 11.77 16.98 0.39
CA PRO A 311 12.87 17.78 -0.17
C PRO A 311 12.79 17.91 -1.71
N ASP A 312 13.60 18.81 -2.27
CA ASP A 312 13.75 18.93 -3.73
C ASP A 312 14.60 17.79 -4.31
N PHE A 313 15.53 17.26 -3.54
CA PHE A 313 16.16 15.96 -3.82
C PHE A 313 16.51 15.26 -2.52
N GLY A 314 15.98 14.06 -2.32
CA GLY A 314 16.33 13.26 -1.15
C GLY A 314 15.80 11.84 -1.22
N ILE A 315 16.16 11.04 -0.23
CA ILE A 315 15.81 9.63 -0.18
C ILE A 315 15.35 9.29 1.23
N SER A 316 14.12 8.79 1.34
CA SER A 316 13.62 8.18 2.58
C SER A 316 13.66 6.67 2.46
N VAL A 317 13.95 6.00 3.57
CA VAL A 317 13.90 4.54 3.66
C VAL A 317 12.67 4.17 4.48
N ILE A 318 11.75 3.42 3.87
CA ILE A 318 10.45 3.04 4.47
C ILE A 318 10.43 1.59 4.98
N GLY A 319 11.48 0.83 4.65
CA GLY A 319 11.85 -0.42 5.28
C GLY A 319 13.27 -0.77 4.86
N ASN A 320 14.03 -1.48 5.71
CA ASN A 320 15.43 -1.78 5.42
C ASN A 320 15.89 -3.12 6.01
N SER A 321 15.10 -4.16 5.86
CA SER A 321 15.52 -5.51 6.23
C SER A 321 15.24 -6.47 5.08
N HIS A 322 15.74 -7.69 5.24
CA HIS A 322 15.39 -8.79 4.37
C HIS A 322 14.15 -9.50 4.92
N GLY A 323 13.43 -10.25 4.09
CA GLY A 323 12.23 -10.95 4.55
C GLY A 323 12.46 -11.88 5.76
N PHE A 324 13.68 -12.43 5.96
CA PHE A 324 13.99 -13.39 7.05
C PHE A 324 14.15 -12.78 8.44
N ASP A 325 14.05 -11.46 8.58
CA ASP A 325 14.16 -10.77 9.85
C ASP A 325 12.78 -10.66 10.52
N PRO A 326 12.53 -11.30 11.67
CA PRO A 326 11.22 -11.27 12.34
C PRO A 326 10.80 -9.87 12.77
N CYS A 327 11.78 -8.99 13.00
CA CYS A 327 11.55 -7.66 13.58
C CYS A 327 11.73 -6.52 12.57
N GLY A 328 12.26 -6.80 11.37
CA GLY A 328 12.52 -5.79 10.34
C GLY A 328 11.45 -5.76 9.25
N HIS A 329 11.24 -4.60 8.64
CA HIS A 329 10.35 -4.44 7.47
C HIS A 329 11.12 -4.76 6.18
N THR A 330 10.44 -5.28 5.16
CA THR A 330 11.07 -5.50 3.84
C THR A 330 11.58 -4.18 3.26
N THR A 331 12.56 -4.24 2.38
CA THR A 331 13.23 -3.02 1.92
C THR A 331 12.39 -2.26 0.91
N GLY A 332 12.26 -0.96 1.13
CA GLY A 332 11.73 -0.04 0.12
C GLY A 332 12.15 1.38 0.42
N ILE A 333 12.22 2.19 -0.64
CA ILE A 333 12.66 3.58 -0.56
C ILE A 333 11.69 4.52 -1.26
N ILE A 334 11.71 5.79 -0.85
CA ILE A 334 11.04 6.88 -1.56
C ILE A 334 12.12 7.85 -2.04
N ILE A 335 12.21 8.01 -3.35
CA ILE A 335 13.03 9.05 -3.97
C ILE A 335 12.19 10.30 -4.09
N TRP A 336 12.60 11.35 -3.41
CA TRP A 336 11.98 12.67 -3.50
C TRP A 336 12.65 13.48 -4.58
N LEU A 337 11.85 13.93 -5.55
CA LEU A 337 12.24 14.86 -6.60
C LEU A 337 11.26 16.02 -6.58
N TYR A 338 11.75 17.20 -6.24
CA TYR A 338 10.98 18.46 -6.27
C TYR A 338 9.68 18.40 -5.46
N GLY A 339 9.76 17.76 -4.30
CA GLY A 339 8.63 17.56 -3.41
C GLY A 339 7.62 16.50 -3.87
N ARG A 340 8.00 15.60 -4.79
CA ARG A 340 7.21 14.45 -5.24
C ARG A 340 8.00 13.16 -5.03
N GLY A 341 7.31 12.13 -4.54
CA GLY A 341 7.89 10.83 -4.25
C GLY A 341 7.73 9.86 -5.40
N ILE A 342 8.78 9.08 -5.64
CA ILE A 342 8.76 7.85 -6.44
C ILE A 342 9.10 6.72 -5.47
N MET A 343 8.16 5.79 -5.27
CA MET A 343 8.41 4.59 -4.48
C MET A 343 9.26 3.61 -5.27
N VAL A 344 10.19 2.93 -4.63
CA VAL A 344 10.90 1.77 -5.17
C VAL A 344 10.63 0.62 -4.24
N ASP A 345 10.00 -0.43 -4.78
CA ASP A 345 9.64 -1.66 -4.06
C ASP A 345 8.99 -1.41 -2.69
N PRO A 346 7.86 -0.69 -2.62
CA PRO A 346 7.26 -0.33 -1.34
C PRO A 346 6.79 -1.58 -0.58
N PRO A 347 7.09 -1.68 0.73
CA PRO A 347 6.56 -2.75 1.59
C PRO A 347 5.03 -2.69 1.72
N PRO A 348 4.37 -3.80 2.09
CA PRO A 348 2.97 -3.78 2.51
C PRO A 348 2.69 -2.71 3.57
N TYR A 349 1.48 -2.15 3.59
CA TYR A 349 1.02 -1.15 4.56
C TYR A 349 1.75 0.21 4.51
N THR A 350 2.61 0.46 3.52
CA THR A 350 3.33 1.74 3.35
C THR A 350 2.39 2.96 3.34
N ASN A 351 1.18 2.80 2.80
CA ASN A 351 0.21 3.91 2.73
C ASN A 351 -0.31 4.33 4.11
N ASP A 352 -0.55 3.37 5.01
CA ASP A 352 -1.01 3.68 6.36
C ASP A 352 0.12 4.34 7.16
N TYR A 353 1.36 3.88 6.97
CA TYR A 353 2.54 4.56 7.48
C TYR A 353 2.64 6.02 7.01
N LEU A 354 2.47 6.30 5.72
CA LEU A 354 2.49 7.68 5.20
C LEU A 354 1.38 8.55 5.80
N LYS A 355 0.17 8.00 5.97
CA LYS A 355 -0.95 8.71 6.62
C LYS A 355 -0.63 9.05 8.07
N GLU A 356 -0.07 8.12 8.83
CA GLU A 356 0.37 8.37 10.21
C GLU A 356 1.40 9.50 10.29
N MET A 357 2.26 9.62 9.28
CA MET A 357 3.26 10.70 9.17
C MET A 357 2.72 12.00 8.58
N ASN A 358 1.42 12.11 8.34
CA ASN A 358 0.77 13.24 7.67
C ASN A 358 1.33 13.54 6.27
N VAL A 359 1.83 12.51 5.56
CA VAL A 359 2.25 12.63 4.16
C VAL A 359 1.07 12.25 3.28
N SER A 360 0.61 13.22 2.48
CA SER A 360 -0.45 12.96 1.51
C SER A 360 0.01 11.86 0.54
N PRO A 361 -0.77 10.76 0.38
CA PRO A 361 -0.44 9.72 -0.58
C PRO A 361 -0.37 10.21 -2.04
N GLN A 362 -0.97 11.37 -2.35
CA GLN A 362 -0.92 12.04 -3.66
C GLN A 362 0.46 12.61 -4.01
N LEU A 363 1.34 12.76 -3.02
CA LEU A 363 2.73 13.17 -3.27
C LEU A 363 3.51 12.06 -3.98
N ILE A 364 3.02 10.81 -3.92
CA ILE A 364 3.61 9.66 -4.59
C ILE A 364 3.03 9.56 -6.01
N GLN A 365 3.86 9.79 -7.02
CA GLN A 365 3.40 9.85 -8.42
C GLN A 365 3.68 8.56 -9.20
N ALA A 366 4.69 7.81 -8.79
CA ALA A 366 5.11 6.61 -9.50
C ALA A 366 5.67 5.55 -8.54
N ILE A 367 5.67 4.30 -9.00
CA ILE A 367 6.34 3.18 -8.37
C ILE A 367 7.33 2.60 -9.39
N ILE A 368 8.57 2.41 -8.97
CA ILE A 368 9.56 1.58 -9.67
C ILE A 368 9.48 0.19 -9.04
N ILE A 369 9.29 -0.83 -9.88
CA ILE A 369 9.35 -2.23 -9.47
C ILE A 369 10.67 -2.79 -10.00
N THR A 370 11.58 -3.13 -9.10
CA THR A 370 12.91 -3.62 -9.51
C THR A 370 12.84 -5.05 -10.01
N HIS A 371 12.03 -5.91 -9.38
CA HIS A 371 11.80 -7.30 -9.77
C HIS A 371 10.54 -7.88 -9.09
N CYS A 372 10.19 -9.14 -9.38
CA CYS A 372 8.98 -9.79 -8.89
C CYS A 372 9.28 -10.82 -7.79
N HIS A 373 9.64 -10.34 -6.61
CA HIS A 373 9.57 -11.12 -5.36
C HIS A 373 8.54 -10.51 -4.42
N ALA A 374 7.93 -11.32 -3.56
CA ALA A 374 6.89 -10.88 -2.64
C ALA A 374 7.33 -9.71 -1.73
N ASP A 375 8.57 -9.68 -1.30
CA ASP A 375 9.15 -8.61 -0.46
C ASP A 375 9.42 -7.29 -1.20
N HIS A 376 9.31 -7.29 -2.55
CA HIS A 376 9.50 -6.11 -3.40
C HIS A 376 8.21 -5.66 -4.11
N ASP A 377 7.30 -6.57 -4.46
CA ASP A 377 6.14 -6.27 -5.31
C ASP A 377 4.78 -6.24 -4.58
N SER A 378 4.69 -6.78 -3.35
CA SER A 378 3.42 -6.92 -2.63
C SER A 378 2.79 -5.58 -2.26
N GLY A 379 3.56 -4.69 -1.64
CA GLY A 379 3.08 -3.34 -1.33
C GLY A 379 2.88 -2.48 -2.57
N ALA A 380 3.54 -2.79 -3.69
CA ALA A 380 3.30 -2.11 -4.95
C ALA A 380 1.89 -2.42 -5.48
N PHE A 381 1.46 -3.69 -5.45
CA PHE A 381 0.12 -4.07 -5.87
C PHE A 381 -0.97 -3.52 -4.94
N GLU A 382 -0.75 -3.55 -3.63
CA GLU A 382 -1.62 -2.88 -2.66
C GLU A 382 -1.78 -1.39 -3.00
N LYS A 383 -0.67 -0.67 -3.24
CA LYS A 383 -0.67 0.75 -3.57
C LYS A 383 -1.42 1.06 -4.88
N ILE A 384 -1.29 0.22 -5.90
CA ILE A 384 -2.04 0.36 -7.17
C ILE A 384 -3.55 0.38 -6.94
N LEU A 385 -4.04 -0.39 -5.96
CA LEU A 385 -5.47 -0.53 -5.69
C LEU A 385 -6.03 0.59 -4.80
N LEU A 386 -5.19 1.31 -4.04
CA LEU A 386 -5.67 2.27 -3.04
C LEU A 386 -6.06 3.64 -3.59
N GLN A 387 -5.56 4.04 -4.77
CA GLN A 387 -5.77 5.38 -5.31
C GLN A 387 -6.23 5.35 -6.78
N SER A 388 -6.30 6.54 -7.40
CA SER A 388 -6.35 6.64 -8.86
C SER A 388 -5.10 6.00 -9.49
N LYS A 389 -5.20 5.63 -10.78
CA LYS A 389 -4.13 4.93 -11.51
C LYS A 389 -2.77 5.60 -11.31
N ILE A 390 -1.82 4.84 -10.76
CA ILE A 390 -0.44 5.25 -10.54
C ILE A 390 0.45 4.84 -11.73
N GLU A 391 1.54 5.57 -11.95
CA GLU A 391 2.56 5.19 -12.94
C GLU A 391 3.43 4.05 -12.40
N LEU A 392 3.58 2.98 -13.17
CA LEU A 392 4.53 1.90 -12.91
C LEU A 392 5.68 1.96 -13.90
N ILE A 393 6.90 2.00 -13.36
CA ILE A 393 8.14 2.17 -14.12
C ILE A 393 8.99 0.92 -13.92
N THR A 394 9.13 0.14 -14.99
CA THR A 394 10.02 -1.02 -15.04
C THR A 394 10.19 -1.47 -16.49
N THR A 395 10.95 -2.52 -16.75
CA THR A 395 11.10 -3.08 -18.11
C THR A 395 9.86 -3.88 -18.51
N ARG A 396 9.70 -4.17 -19.82
CA ARG A 396 8.58 -5.01 -20.28
C ARG A 396 8.70 -6.43 -19.74
N THR A 397 9.93 -6.94 -19.64
CA THR A 397 10.20 -8.28 -19.09
C THR A 397 9.68 -8.41 -17.65
N ILE A 398 10.01 -7.45 -16.77
CA ILE A 398 9.56 -7.46 -15.38
C ILE A 398 8.06 -7.18 -15.30
N MET A 399 7.55 -6.18 -16.05
CA MET A 399 6.12 -5.85 -16.08
C MET A 399 5.25 -7.05 -16.46
N ASN A 400 5.65 -7.82 -17.48
CA ASN A 400 4.90 -9.00 -17.91
C ASN A 400 4.91 -10.10 -16.84
N SER A 401 6.01 -10.25 -16.09
CA SER A 401 6.12 -11.19 -14.97
C SER A 401 5.20 -10.79 -13.81
N PHE A 402 5.20 -9.50 -13.47
CA PHE A 402 4.30 -8.91 -12.47
C PHE A 402 2.81 -9.16 -12.84
N VAL A 403 2.43 -8.86 -14.09
CA VAL A 403 1.06 -9.05 -14.57
C VAL A 403 0.64 -10.53 -14.51
N ARG A 404 1.50 -11.46 -14.94
CA ARG A 404 1.21 -12.91 -14.85
C ARG A 404 1.10 -13.39 -13.40
N LYS A 405 1.99 -12.94 -12.52
CA LYS A 405 1.93 -13.26 -11.08
C LYS A 405 0.58 -12.83 -10.49
N TYR A 406 0.23 -11.55 -10.62
CA TYR A 406 -1.00 -11.02 -10.03
C TYR A 406 -2.27 -11.51 -10.72
N SER A 407 -2.23 -11.86 -12.01
CA SER A 407 -3.35 -12.55 -12.67
C SER A 407 -3.65 -13.90 -12.01
N ASN A 408 -2.63 -14.70 -11.70
CA ASN A 408 -2.80 -16.00 -11.03
C ASN A 408 -3.24 -15.88 -9.56
N ILE A 409 -2.76 -14.85 -8.85
CA ILE A 409 -3.11 -14.60 -7.43
C ILE A 409 -4.54 -14.05 -7.30
N THR A 410 -4.91 -13.06 -8.11
CA THR A 410 -6.20 -12.36 -7.99
C THR A 410 -7.36 -13.00 -8.74
N ALA A 411 -7.04 -13.93 -9.66
CA ALA A 411 -7.95 -14.50 -10.66
C ALA A 411 -8.52 -13.45 -11.65
N MET A 412 -7.86 -12.30 -11.79
CA MET A 412 -8.14 -11.34 -12.86
C MET A 412 -7.35 -11.70 -14.12
N SER A 413 -7.87 -11.37 -15.30
CA SER A 413 -7.13 -11.47 -16.55
C SER A 413 -5.97 -10.47 -16.58
N GLU A 414 -4.93 -10.77 -17.36
CA GLU A 414 -3.79 -9.87 -17.56
C GLU A 414 -4.21 -8.48 -18.07
N GLU A 415 -5.23 -8.41 -18.93
CA GLU A 415 -5.77 -7.16 -19.46
C GLU A 415 -6.51 -6.33 -18.41
N GLU A 416 -7.14 -6.97 -17.42
CA GLU A 416 -7.73 -6.27 -16.29
C GLU A 416 -6.66 -5.71 -15.36
N ILE A 417 -5.58 -6.48 -15.10
CA ILE A 417 -4.44 -6.01 -14.30
C ILE A 417 -3.76 -4.80 -14.96
N LYS A 418 -3.49 -4.85 -16.26
CA LYS A 418 -2.89 -3.72 -17.00
C LYS A 418 -3.74 -2.44 -16.98
N LYS A 419 -5.06 -2.55 -16.81
CA LYS A 419 -5.95 -1.38 -16.69
C LYS A 419 -5.85 -0.68 -15.34
N LEU A 420 -5.24 -1.31 -14.33
CA LEU A 420 -5.15 -0.77 -12.97
C LEU A 420 -4.14 0.40 -12.85
N PHE A 421 -3.16 0.46 -13.74
CA PHE A 421 -2.03 1.40 -13.66
C PHE A 421 -1.68 1.99 -15.03
N VAL A 422 -0.80 2.99 -15.04
CA VAL A 422 -0.18 3.53 -16.25
C VAL A 422 1.22 2.93 -16.38
N PHE A 423 1.46 2.11 -17.40
CA PHE A 423 2.77 1.51 -17.62
C PHE A 423 3.69 2.48 -18.37
N ARG A 424 4.87 2.76 -17.80
CA ARG A 424 5.96 3.47 -18.46
C ARG A 424 7.17 2.55 -18.63
N PRO A 425 7.47 2.10 -19.86
CA PRO A 425 8.55 1.15 -20.10
C PRO A 425 9.93 1.81 -19.92
N VAL A 426 10.78 1.16 -19.13
CA VAL A 426 12.21 1.44 -19.05
C VAL A 426 12.91 0.90 -20.29
N ILE A 427 13.83 1.69 -20.86
CA ILE A 427 14.67 1.32 -22.00
C ILE A 427 16.14 1.42 -21.59
N ILE A 428 16.79 0.28 -21.40
CA ILE A 428 18.20 0.15 -21.01
C ILE A 428 19.09 0.71 -22.12
N GLY A 429 20.10 1.49 -21.75
CA GLY A 429 20.97 2.20 -22.69
C GLY A 429 20.44 3.57 -23.12
N SER A 430 19.27 3.98 -22.64
CA SER A 430 18.74 5.34 -22.80
C SER A 430 18.44 5.96 -21.45
N ARG A 431 18.66 7.27 -21.31
CA ARG A 431 18.36 7.99 -20.08
C ARG A 431 16.88 8.38 -20.05
N MET A 432 16.18 8.04 -18.97
CA MET A 432 14.78 8.40 -18.74
C MET A 432 14.70 9.63 -17.83
N LYS A 433 13.93 10.64 -18.22
CA LYS A 433 13.68 11.81 -17.37
C LYS A 433 12.38 11.62 -16.58
N ILE A 434 12.46 11.60 -15.25
CA ILE A 434 11.29 11.47 -14.36
C ILE A 434 11.35 12.63 -13.38
N ASN A 435 10.31 13.47 -13.35
CA ASN A 435 10.23 14.66 -12.47
C ASN A 435 11.52 15.47 -12.44
N GLY A 436 12.13 15.70 -13.61
CA GLY A 436 13.38 16.43 -13.78
C GLY A 436 14.65 15.76 -13.24
N GLY A 437 14.57 14.59 -12.61
CA GLY A 437 15.70 13.70 -12.40
C GLY A 437 16.01 12.89 -13.66
N LEU A 438 17.29 12.65 -13.92
CA LEU A 438 17.77 11.90 -15.07
C LEU A 438 18.20 10.50 -14.62
N PHE A 439 17.36 9.51 -14.91
CA PHE A 439 17.55 8.11 -14.55
C PHE A 439 18.26 7.37 -15.67
N ASN A 440 19.20 6.52 -15.29
CA ASN A 440 19.84 5.54 -16.16
C ASN A 440 19.67 4.16 -15.53
N PHE A 441 18.82 3.35 -16.15
CA PHE A 441 18.50 2.01 -15.66
C PHE A 441 19.44 0.96 -16.26
N PHE A 442 19.69 -0.10 -15.49
CA PHE A 442 20.48 -1.26 -15.91
C PHE A 442 19.92 -2.54 -15.31
N TYR A 443 20.16 -3.68 -15.95
CA TYR A 443 19.87 -4.98 -15.35
C TYR A 443 20.95 -5.36 -14.35
N SER A 444 20.56 -5.65 -13.12
CA SER A 444 21.42 -6.18 -12.06
C SER A 444 21.73 -7.66 -12.29
N PHE A 445 22.73 -8.20 -11.60
CA PHE A 445 23.12 -9.61 -11.72
C PHE A 445 22.39 -10.44 -10.66
N HIS A 446 21.22 -10.96 -11.02
CA HIS A 446 20.28 -11.58 -10.09
C HIS A 446 19.59 -12.82 -10.70
N VAL A 447 18.94 -13.65 -9.87
CA VAL A 447 18.36 -14.95 -10.29
C VAL A 447 17.14 -14.82 -11.20
N ILE A 448 16.45 -13.68 -11.13
CA ILE A 448 15.37 -13.27 -12.03
C ILE A 448 15.68 -11.86 -12.57
N PRO A 449 15.00 -11.41 -13.64
CA PRO A 449 15.17 -10.05 -14.15
C PRO A 449 14.98 -9.01 -13.03
N CYS A 450 16.05 -8.27 -12.76
CA CYS A 450 16.09 -7.24 -11.72
C CYS A 450 16.77 -5.98 -12.27
N ILE A 451 16.20 -4.80 -12.01
CA ILE A 451 16.76 -3.53 -12.47
C ILE A 451 17.23 -2.66 -11.31
N GLY A 452 18.44 -2.14 -11.45
CA GLY A 452 18.95 -1.00 -10.67
C GLY A 452 18.95 0.28 -11.53
N PHE A 453 19.34 1.40 -10.92
CA PHE A 453 19.47 2.66 -11.63
C PHE A 453 20.46 3.60 -10.94
N ASP A 454 20.97 4.56 -11.72
CA ASP A 454 21.51 5.79 -11.18
C ASP A 454 20.68 7.01 -11.58
N ILE A 455 20.68 8.02 -10.72
CA ILE A 455 19.93 9.27 -10.90
C ILE A 455 20.88 10.44 -10.79
N GLU A 456 20.75 11.38 -11.72
CA GLU A 456 21.42 12.67 -11.66
C GLU A 456 20.39 13.81 -11.54
N VAL A 457 20.57 14.69 -10.56
CA VAL A 457 19.72 15.87 -10.30
C VAL A 457 20.63 17.05 -9.99
N MET A 458 20.63 18.07 -10.85
CA MET A 458 21.38 19.32 -10.64
C MET A 458 22.87 19.16 -10.25
N GLY A 459 23.52 18.10 -10.72
CA GLY A 459 24.92 17.77 -10.42
C GLY A 459 25.14 16.90 -9.18
N LYS A 460 24.08 16.51 -8.48
CA LYS A 460 24.10 15.45 -7.45
C LYS A 460 23.69 14.13 -8.05
N SER A 461 24.30 13.04 -7.55
CA SER A 461 24.08 11.71 -8.10
C SER A 461 23.90 10.64 -7.04
N VAL A 462 22.98 9.73 -7.32
CA VAL A 462 22.62 8.59 -6.46
C VAL A 462 22.68 7.33 -7.29
N TYR A 463 23.34 6.30 -6.79
CA TYR A 463 23.33 4.96 -7.37
C TYR A 463 22.50 4.03 -6.49
N PHE A 464 21.58 3.27 -7.08
CA PHE A 464 20.81 2.21 -6.42
C PHE A 464 21.03 0.89 -7.16
N SER A 465 21.66 -0.07 -6.49
CA SER A 465 22.04 -1.34 -7.12
C SER A 465 20.86 -2.25 -7.40
N ALA A 466 19.76 -2.11 -6.64
CA ALA A 466 18.78 -3.16 -6.39
C ALA A 466 19.45 -4.49 -5.95
N ASP A 467 18.66 -5.55 -5.83
CA ASP A 467 19.15 -6.88 -5.55
C ASP A 467 20.13 -7.36 -6.61
N THR A 468 21.35 -7.65 -6.16
CA THR A 468 22.46 -7.99 -7.06
C THR A 468 23.52 -8.82 -6.34
N PHE A 469 24.16 -9.71 -7.09
CA PHE A 469 25.40 -10.34 -6.71
C PHE A 469 26.59 -9.59 -7.34
N TYR A 470 27.33 -8.83 -6.52
CA TYR A 470 28.55 -8.14 -6.95
C TYR A 470 29.80 -8.73 -6.27
N ASP A 471 30.60 -9.46 -7.04
CA ASP A 471 31.94 -9.93 -6.65
C ASP A 471 32.82 -9.90 -7.91
N PRO A 472 33.64 -8.85 -8.11
CA PRO A 472 34.45 -8.70 -9.32
C PRO A 472 35.34 -9.91 -9.63
N ILE A 473 35.83 -10.61 -8.59
CA ILE A 473 36.69 -11.78 -8.76
C ILE A 473 35.89 -12.94 -9.35
N ARG A 474 34.69 -13.21 -8.83
CA ARG A 474 33.82 -14.25 -9.37
C ARG A 474 33.24 -13.89 -10.74
N LEU A 475 32.81 -12.64 -10.93
CA LEU A 475 32.29 -12.16 -12.20
C LEU A 475 33.33 -12.32 -13.32
N LYS A 476 34.62 -12.04 -13.02
CA LYS A 476 35.72 -12.28 -13.97
C LYS A 476 35.84 -13.75 -14.34
N LYS A 477 35.75 -14.68 -13.38
CA LYS A 477 35.76 -16.12 -13.66
C LYS A 477 34.59 -16.53 -14.54
N TYR A 478 33.39 -16.00 -14.29
CA TYR A 478 32.21 -16.32 -15.11
C TYR A 478 32.35 -15.80 -16.56
N PHE A 479 32.99 -14.65 -16.75
CA PHE A 479 33.36 -14.16 -18.07
C PHE A 479 34.40 -15.07 -18.75
N GLU A 480 35.48 -15.44 -18.05
CA GLU A 480 36.53 -16.34 -18.57
C GLU A 480 35.98 -17.74 -18.92
N TRP A 481 34.96 -18.22 -18.20
CA TRP A 481 34.25 -19.47 -18.48
C TRP A 481 33.21 -19.35 -19.60
N GLY A 482 32.99 -18.16 -20.16
CA GLY A 482 32.03 -17.92 -21.25
C GLY A 482 30.57 -17.87 -20.82
N TYR A 483 30.29 -17.73 -19.51
CA TYR A 483 28.93 -17.55 -19.00
C TYR A 483 28.44 -16.11 -19.14
N LEU A 484 29.36 -15.14 -19.16
CA LEU A 484 29.06 -13.73 -19.43
C LEU A 484 29.69 -13.31 -20.76
N GLN A 485 28.96 -12.50 -21.53
CA GLN A 485 29.51 -11.85 -22.72
C GLN A 485 30.26 -10.57 -22.32
N LYS A 486 31.10 -10.04 -23.21
CA LYS A 486 32.04 -8.96 -22.91
C LYS A 486 31.34 -7.71 -22.38
N GLU A 487 30.39 -7.17 -23.12
CA GLU A 487 29.68 -5.94 -22.77
C GLU A 487 28.83 -6.12 -21.49
N ARG A 488 28.21 -7.30 -21.32
CA ARG A 488 27.49 -7.64 -20.08
C ARG A 488 28.43 -7.66 -18.88
N TYR A 489 29.57 -8.35 -18.99
CA TYR A 489 30.61 -8.37 -17.95
C TYR A 489 31.09 -6.96 -17.62
N THR A 490 31.47 -6.17 -18.62
CA THR A 490 31.92 -4.78 -18.45
C THR A 490 30.88 -3.95 -17.70
N SER A 491 29.59 -4.04 -18.07
CA SER A 491 28.52 -3.31 -17.39
C SER A 491 28.36 -3.66 -15.90
N LEU A 492 28.75 -4.86 -15.50
CA LEU A 492 28.63 -5.34 -14.12
C LEU A 492 29.83 -4.97 -13.24
N VAL A 493 31.02 -4.75 -13.82
CA VAL A 493 32.25 -4.55 -13.04
C VAL A 493 32.87 -3.16 -13.19
N GLU A 494 32.70 -2.49 -14.34
CA GLU A 494 33.28 -1.17 -14.62
C GLU A 494 32.36 -0.04 -14.13
N ILE A 495 32.01 -0.09 -12.84
CA ILE A 495 31.21 0.95 -12.18
C ILE A 495 32.18 1.96 -11.53
N ASP A 496 32.10 3.22 -11.94
CA ASP A 496 32.81 4.32 -11.28
C ASP A 496 32.08 4.72 -9.99
N TRP A 497 32.35 3.98 -8.91
CA TRP A 497 31.74 4.22 -7.60
C TRP A 497 32.05 5.61 -7.04
N ASP A 498 33.20 6.19 -7.39
CA ASP A 498 33.62 7.51 -6.91
C ASP A 498 32.83 8.66 -7.51
N LYS A 499 32.09 8.42 -8.60
CA LYS A 499 31.19 9.39 -9.22
C LYS A 499 30.04 9.79 -8.29
N TYR A 500 29.54 8.86 -7.47
CA TYR A 500 28.25 9.00 -6.79
C TYR A 500 28.34 9.71 -5.43
N ASP A 501 27.41 10.64 -5.16
CA ASP A 501 27.27 11.28 -3.85
C ASP A 501 26.68 10.33 -2.81
N ILE A 502 25.79 9.42 -3.24
CA ILE A 502 25.19 8.37 -2.43
C ILE A 502 25.20 7.06 -3.22
N ILE A 503 25.66 5.99 -2.59
CA ILE A 503 25.58 4.63 -3.12
C ILE A 503 24.67 3.83 -2.18
N LEU A 504 23.51 3.45 -2.68
CA LEU A 504 22.57 2.55 -2.04
C LEU A 504 22.77 1.16 -2.62
N HIS A 505 23.33 0.25 -1.83
CA HIS A 505 23.63 -1.10 -2.29
C HIS A 505 22.84 -2.14 -1.49
N GLU A 506 22.02 -2.93 -2.16
CA GLU A 506 21.29 -4.03 -1.52
C GLU A 506 22.23 -5.22 -1.28
N ALA A 507 22.47 -5.52 0.00
CA ALA A 507 23.43 -6.54 0.43
C ALA A 507 22.78 -7.91 0.64
N GLY A 508 21.48 -7.96 0.93
CA GLY A 508 20.69 -9.18 1.02
C GLY A 508 21.26 -10.26 1.94
N VAL A 509 20.85 -11.51 1.67
CA VAL A 509 21.41 -12.70 2.34
C VAL A 509 22.24 -13.52 1.33
N PRO A 510 23.56 -13.72 1.56
CA PRO A 510 24.39 -14.57 0.68
C PRO A 510 23.80 -15.99 0.50
N PRO A 511 24.05 -16.69 -0.63
CA PRO A 511 25.10 -16.41 -1.62
C PRO A 511 24.64 -15.64 -2.86
N ILE A 512 23.34 -15.34 -3.00
CA ILE A 512 22.77 -14.71 -4.21
C ILE A 512 22.85 -13.18 -4.19
N HIS A 513 23.20 -12.57 -3.06
CA HIS A 513 23.46 -11.14 -2.94
C HIS A 513 24.93 -10.87 -2.61
N THR A 514 25.35 -9.61 -2.80
CA THR A 514 26.72 -9.15 -2.61
C THR A 514 27.27 -9.46 -1.22
N PRO A 515 28.37 -10.22 -1.10
CA PRO A 515 29.04 -10.37 0.18
C PRO A 515 29.69 -9.04 0.58
N GLN A 516 29.54 -8.62 1.85
CA GLN A 516 30.11 -7.35 2.34
C GLN A 516 31.63 -7.23 2.12
N SER A 517 32.35 -8.36 2.06
CA SER A 517 33.78 -8.39 1.72
C SER A 517 34.11 -7.79 0.35
N SER A 518 33.16 -7.79 -0.59
CA SER A 518 33.35 -7.18 -1.93
C SER A 518 33.63 -5.69 -1.86
N PHE A 519 33.19 -5.00 -0.80
CA PHE A 519 33.36 -3.56 -0.64
C PHE A 519 34.68 -3.18 0.03
N LEU A 520 35.46 -4.13 0.56
CA LEU A 520 36.73 -3.83 1.23
C LEU A 520 37.73 -3.13 0.31
N HIS A 521 37.63 -3.38 -1.00
CA HIS A 521 38.48 -2.78 -2.02
C HIS A 521 37.97 -1.45 -2.58
N PHE A 522 36.82 -0.95 -2.12
CA PHE A 522 36.34 0.36 -2.51
C PHE A 522 37.30 1.46 -2.03
N SER A 523 37.36 2.55 -2.79
CA SER A 523 38.06 3.76 -2.37
C SER A 523 37.46 4.31 -1.07
N GLU A 524 38.22 5.15 -0.36
CA GLU A 524 37.73 5.80 0.86
C GLU A 524 36.50 6.67 0.60
N LYS A 525 36.42 7.33 -0.56
CA LYS A 525 35.28 8.15 -0.96
C LYS A 525 34.04 7.28 -1.21
N ALA A 526 34.16 6.19 -1.98
CA ALA A 526 33.06 5.28 -2.23
C ALA A 526 32.56 4.62 -0.93
N LYS A 527 33.45 4.16 -0.05
CA LYS A 527 33.07 3.63 1.28
C LYS A 527 32.33 4.66 2.13
N LYS A 528 32.79 5.91 2.14
CA LYS A 528 32.11 7.00 2.84
C LYS A 528 30.70 7.25 2.31
N ASN A 529 30.46 7.06 1.02
CA ASN A 529 29.16 7.31 0.39
C ASN A 529 28.27 6.06 0.30
N LEU A 530 28.80 4.89 0.66
CA LEU A 530 28.09 3.61 0.65
C LEU A 530 27.15 3.47 1.86
N TYR A 531 25.92 3.07 1.56
CA TYR A 531 24.90 2.67 2.51
C TYR A 531 24.31 1.33 2.07
N LEU A 532 24.31 0.39 3.00
CA LEU A 532 23.72 -0.93 2.79
C LEU A 532 22.21 -0.88 3.01
N LEU A 533 21.50 -1.49 2.08
CA LEU A 533 20.07 -1.74 2.11
C LEU A 533 19.77 -3.25 2.07
N HIS A 534 18.53 -3.65 2.33
CA HIS A 534 18.10 -5.06 2.31
C HIS A 534 18.99 -5.93 3.21
N ILE A 535 19.24 -5.47 4.45
CA ILE A 535 20.06 -6.20 5.42
C ILE A 535 19.58 -5.93 6.84
N ALA A 536 19.41 -7.00 7.62
CA ALA A 536 19.01 -6.86 9.02
C ALA A 536 20.13 -6.21 9.84
N VAL A 537 19.75 -5.44 10.86
CA VAL A 537 20.70 -4.68 11.71
C VAL A 537 21.78 -5.59 12.30
N LYS A 538 21.40 -6.81 12.71
CA LYS A 538 22.32 -7.81 13.30
C LYS A 538 23.38 -8.33 12.33
N ASP A 539 23.15 -8.23 11.01
CA ASP A 539 24.01 -8.83 9.98
C ASP A 539 24.98 -7.81 9.37
N VAL A 540 24.88 -6.53 9.75
CA VAL A 540 25.78 -5.47 9.29
C VAL A 540 27.10 -5.51 10.07
N LYS A 541 28.22 -5.57 9.35
CA LYS A 541 29.57 -5.56 9.94
C LYS A 541 30.05 -4.14 10.25
N TYR A 542 29.44 -3.51 11.27
CA TYR A 542 29.78 -2.14 11.68
C TYR A 542 31.25 -1.96 12.07
N ASN A 543 31.87 -3.00 12.64
CA ASN A 543 33.29 -3.04 12.98
C ASN A 543 34.22 -2.91 11.75
N GLU A 544 33.72 -3.23 10.54
CA GLU A 544 34.43 -3.08 9.27
C GLU A 544 34.11 -1.72 8.59
N GLY A 545 33.38 -0.83 9.25
CA GLY A 545 33.08 0.53 8.78
C GLY A 545 31.85 0.66 7.88
N PHE A 546 31.06 -0.41 7.72
CA PHE A 546 29.83 -0.39 6.93
C PHE A 546 28.70 0.35 7.64
N LYS A 547 27.84 0.99 6.84
CA LYS A 547 26.70 1.77 7.31
C LYS A 547 25.42 1.22 6.72
N ARG A 548 24.36 1.22 7.52
CA ARG A 548 22.98 0.91 7.11
C ARG A 548 22.15 2.19 7.28
N LEU A 549 21.18 2.40 6.39
CA LEU A 549 20.22 3.50 6.59
C LEU A 549 19.16 3.15 7.62
N GLU A 550 18.83 4.11 8.46
CA GLU A 550 17.71 3.98 9.38
C GLU A 550 16.38 4.15 8.64
N GLU A 551 15.38 3.39 9.06
CA GLU A 551 14.02 3.50 8.56
C GLU A 551 13.37 4.77 9.13
N GLY A 552 12.44 5.38 8.40
CA GLY A 552 11.73 6.57 8.85
C GLY A 552 11.87 7.76 7.91
N LEU A 553 10.81 8.57 7.80
CA LEU A 553 10.86 9.82 7.05
C LEU A 553 11.73 10.87 7.76
N GLU A 554 11.83 10.79 9.09
CA GLU A 554 12.74 11.57 9.93
C GLU A 554 14.22 11.37 9.56
N ASN A 555 14.55 10.21 8.97
CA ASN A 555 15.91 9.82 8.58
C ASN A 555 16.21 10.07 7.10
N THR A 556 15.39 10.90 6.43
CA THR A 556 15.56 11.22 5.01
C THR A 556 16.91 11.85 4.74
N ILE A 557 17.69 11.27 3.82
CA ILE A 557 18.89 11.92 3.31
C ILE A 557 18.46 13.05 2.38
N VAL A 558 18.72 14.29 2.77
CA VAL A 558 18.43 15.47 1.96
C VAL A 558 19.69 15.89 1.19
N LEU A 559 19.62 15.87 -0.13
CA LEU A 559 20.68 16.38 -1.03
C LEU A 559 20.39 17.82 -1.46
N TYR A 560 19.12 18.16 -1.67
CA TYR A 560 18.64 19.52 -1.89
C TYR A 560 17.39 19.80 -1.07
N GLU A 561 17.46 20.87 -0.28
CA GLU A 561 16.32 21.39 0.46
C GLU A 561 15.21 21.89 -0.46
N ASN A 562 13.99 21.94 0.07
CA ASN A 562 12.81 22.40 -0.66
C ASN A 562 12.91 23.90 -1.05
N ASN A 563 12.42 24.25 -2.24
CA ASN A 563 12.36 25.60 -2.81
C ASN A 563 13.72 26.19 -3.20
N THR A 564 14.72 25.35 -3.49
CA THR A 564 16.05 25.83 -3.88
C THR A 564 16.13 26.30 -5.34
N ASN A 565 15.13 25.96 -6.18
CA ASN A 565 15.16 26.28 -7.61
C ASN A 565 13.83 26.84 -8.15
N GLN A 566 13.86 28.09 -8.63
CA GLN A 566 12.70 28.79 -9.18
C GLN A 566 12.08 28.09 -10.42
N LYS A 567 12.88 27.43 -11.26
CA LYS A 567 12.36 26.72 -12.45
C LYS A 567 11.47 25.53 -12.07
N ILE A 568 11.67 24.97 -10.88
CA ILE A 568 10.93 23.81 -10.38
C ILE A 568 9.62 24.22 -9.71
N ILE A 569 9.52 25.43 -9.17
CA ILE A 569 8.29 25.92 -8.53
C ILE A 569 7.10 25.84 -9.50
N HIS A 570 7.28 26.22 -10.76
CA HIS A 570 6.22 26.13 -11.77
C HIS A 570 5.81 24.70 -12.09
N ILE A 571 6.77 23.76 -12.18
CA ILE A 571 6.46 22.33 -12.39
C ILE A 571 5.72 21.77 -11.18
N ARG A 572 6.15 22.12 -9.97
CA ARG A 572 5.48 21.66 -8.74
C ARG A 572 4.06 22.21 -8.63
N ASN A 573 3.86 23.48 -8.97
CA ASN A 573 2.54 24.10 -8.97
C ASN A 573 1.65 23.47 -10.06
N LEU A 574 2.21 23.21 -11.25
CA LEU A 574 1.52 22.48 -12.31
C LEU A 574 1.08 21.10 -11.82
N ASP A 575 1.99 20.31 -11.24
CA ASP A 575 1.68 18.99 -10.70
C ASP A 575 0.61 19.05 -9.60
N LEU A 576 0.70 20.03 -8.70
CA LEU A 576 -0.29 20.24 -7.64
C LEU A 576 -1.67 20.50 -8.26
N ILE A 577 -1.75 21.41 -9.23
CA ILE A 577 -2.99 21.77 -9.93
C ILE A 577 -3.54 20.59 -10.73
N SER A 578 -2.67 19.82 -11.40
CA SER A 578 -3.06 18.64 -12.19
C SER A 578 -3.68 17.53 -11.34
N ASN A 579 -3.35 17.46 -10.04
CA ASN A 579 -3.88 16.48 -9.11
C ASN A 579 -5.13 16.94 -8.34
N ILE A 580 -5.54 18.20 -8.51
CA ILE A 580 -6.78 18.72 -7.92
C ILE A 580 -7.97 18.30 -8.80
N ASP A 581 -8.94 17.62 -8.18
CA ASP A 581 -10.08 16.99 -8.86
C ASP A 581 -10.95 17.99 -9.66
N ILE A 582 -11.17 19.18 -9.12
CA ILE A 582 -11.97 20.23 -9.78
C ILE A 582 -11.27 20.78 -11.03
N PHE A 583 -9.95 20.65 -11.12
CA PHE A 583 -9.13 21.14 -12.24
C PHE A 583 -8.86 20.06 -13.29
N SER A 584 -9.36 18.84 -13.09
CA SER A 584 -9.13 17.71 -14.00
C SER A 584 -9.58 17.94 -15.45
N THR A 585 -10.44 18.93 -15.70
CA THR A 585 -10.97 19.28 -17.04
C THR A 585 -10.36 20.55 -17.61
N LEU A 586 -9.34 21.13 -16.97
CA LEU A 586 -8.67 22.31 -17.51
C LEU A 586 -7.89 21.97 -18.78
N THR A 587 -8.02 22.84 -19.78
CA THR A 587 -7.13 22.81 -20.95
C THR A 587 -5.75 23.32 -20.55
N VAL A 588 -4.71 22.94 -21.30
CA VAL A 588 -3.34 23.47 -21.09
C VAL A 588 -3.32 25.00 -21.11
N LYS A 589 -4.14 25.63 -21.97
CA LYS A 589 -4.31 27.09 -22.02
C LYS A 589 -4.84 27.64 -20.69
N ASN A 590 -5.88 27.02 -20.12
CA ASN A 590 -6.45 27.45 -18.85
C ASN A 590 -5.49 27.22 -17.68
N VAL A 591 -4.76 26.09 -17.67
CA VAL A 591 -3.74 25.82 -16.65
C VAL A 591 -2.62 26.86 -16.71
N ARG A 592 -2.19 27.25 -17.91
CA ARG A 592 -1.20 28.31 -18.10
C ARG A 592 -1.66 29.62 -17.48
N TYR A 593 -2.88 30.08 -17.79
CA TYR A 593 -3.42 31.29 -17.19
C TYR A 593 -3.61 31.17 -15.67
N LEU A 594 -4.06 30.02 -15.19
CA LEU A 594 -4.16 29.76 -13.75
C LEU A 594 -2.80 29.94 -13.08
N LEU A 595 -1.74 29.34 -13.63
CA LEU A 595 -0.38 29.50 -13.11
C LEU A 595 0.12 30.96 -13.16
N ASP A 596 -0.28 31.73 -14.18
CA ASP A 596 0.05 33.15 -14.30
C ASP A 596 -0.68 34.02 -13.23
N CYS A 597 -1.89 33.63 -12.81
CA CYS A 597 -2.73 34.37 -11.84
C CYS A 597 -2.57 33.91 -10.37
N LEU A 598 -1.90 32.80 -10.09
CA LEU A 598 -1.74 32.29 -8.73
C LEU A 598 -0.67 33.08 -7.96
N GLU A 599 -1.04 33.59 -6.79
CA GLU A 599 -0.12 34.22 -5.85
C GLU A 599 0.25 33.27 -4.70
N VAL A 600 1.48 33.37 -4.20
CA VAL A 600 1.95 32.58 -3.06
C VAL A 600 1.74 33.38 -1.77
N GLU A 601 0.96 32.84 -0.84
CA GLU A 601 0.76 33.42 0.49
C GLU A 601 1.34 32.49 1.58
N GLN A 602 1.98 33.07 2.60
CA GLN A 602 2.58 32.32 3.71
C GLN A 602 1.93 32.71 5.04
N TYR A 603 1.65 31.70 5.85
CA TYR A 603 1.01 31.83 7.16
C TYR A 603 1.79 31.04 8.19
N GLU A 604 2.02 31.63 9.36
CA GLU A 604 2.64 30.95 10.49
C GLU A 604 1.58 30.16 11.29
N LYS A 605 2.03 29.23 12.14
CA LYS A 605 1.13 28.44 12.98
C LYS A 605 0.33 29.38 13.90
N GLY A 606 -0.99 29.26 13.86
CA GLY A 606 -1.91 30.05 14.66
C GLY A 606 -2.61 31.15 13.88
N ASP A 607 -2.08 31.53 12.71
CA ASP A 607 -2.62 32.64 11.92
C ASP A 607 -4.03 32.32 11.40
N LEU A 608 -4.93 33.29 11.56
CA LEU A 608 -6.28 33.22 11.00
C LEU A 608 -6.22 33.70 9.54
N ILE A 609 -6.48 32.80 8.59
CA ILE A 609 -6.48 33.09 7.16
C ILE A 609 -7.71 33.93 6.79
N PHE A 610 -8.89 33.54 7.29
CA PHE A 610 -10.08 34.39 7.29
C PHE A 610 -11.07 33.97 8.38
N PRO A 611 -11.86 34.91 8.92
CA PRO A 611 -12.97 34.58 9.82
C PRO A 611 -14.25 34.22 9.06
N GLU A 612 -15.10 33.42 9.71
CA GLU A 612 -16.49 33.18 9.32
C GLU A 612 -17.26 34.52 9.13
N ASN A 613 -18.24 34.53 8.23
CA ASN A 613 -19.08 35.68 7.86
C ASN A 613 -18.36 36.87 7.21
N SER A 614 -17.04 36.83 7.08
CA SER A 614 -16.29 37.81 6.28
C SER A 614 -16.60 37.69 4.79
N THR A 615 -16.39 38.77 4.03
CA THR A 615 -16.49 38.73 2.57
C THR A 615 -15.30 37.94 2.01
N GLY A 616 -15.57 36.88 1.25
CA GLY A 616 -14.55 36.03 0.65
C GLY A 616 -14.27 36.41 -0.81
N ASN A 617 -13.06 36.89 -1.11
CA ASN A 617 -12.67 37.31 -2.46
C ASN A 617 -11.57 36.45 -3.10
N LYS A 618 -11.10 35.42 -2.40
CA LYS A 618 -9.99 34.55 -2.83
C LYS A 618 -10.37 33.07 -2.72
N PHE A 619 -9.90 32.28 -3.67
CA PHE A 619 -9.83 30.82 -3.62
C PHE A 619 -8.42 30.43 -3.20
N PHE A 620 -8.27 29.37 -2.41
CA PHE A 620 -6.98 28.94 -1.89
C PHE A 620 -6.73 27.46 -2.17
N ILE A 621 -5.50 27.14 -2.53
CA ILE A 621 -4.97 25.79 -2.65
C ILE A 621 -3.85 25.65 -1.62
N VAL A 622 -3.84 24.58 -0.83
CA VAL A 622 -2.78 24.30 0.13
C VAL A 622 -1.60 23.68 -0.63
N GLN A 623 -0.49 24.41 -0.69
CA GLN A 623 0.76 23.91 -1.28
C GLN A 623 1.59 23.12 -0.26
N SER A 624 1.63 23.59 0.99
CA SER A 624 2.27 22.91 2.12
C SER A 624 1.65 23.40 3.44
N GLY A 625 1.71 22.60 4.51
CA GLY A 625 1.15 22.94 5.82
C GLY A 625 -0.19 22.27 6.11
N LEU A 626 -0.90 22.80 7.11
CA LEU A 626 -2.18 22.25 7.57
C LEU A 626 -3.10 23.41 8.00
N VAL A 627 -4.31 23.44 7.46
CA VAL A 627 -5.33 24.45 7.74
C VAL A 627 -6.53 23.80 8.41
N LYS A 628 -6.99 24.37 9.52
CA LYS A 628 -8.24 24.03 10.19
C LYS A 628 -9.36 24.91 9.66
N ILE A 629 -10.41 24.28 9.13
CA ILE A 629 -11.69 24.91 8.78
C ILE A 629 -12.68 24.64 9.91
N PHE A 630 -13.32 25.68 10.45
CA PHE A 630 -14.25 25.53 11.57
C PHE A 630 -15.40 26.53 11.51
N CYS A 631 -16.60 26.12 11.96
CA CYS A 631 -17.81 26.95 11.99
C CYS A 631 -18.54 26.78 13.32
N PHE A 632 -18.90 27.89 13.97
CA PHE A 632 -19.57 27.85 15.28
C PHE A 632 -21.10 27.76 15.16
N GLU A 633 -21.68 28.26 14.07
CA GLU A 633 -23.14 28.28 13.88
C GLU A 633 -23.70 26.94 13.36
N ASN A 634 -22.91 26.17 12.59
CA ASN A 634 -23.30 24.87 12.04
C ASN A 634 -22.69 23.71 12.83
N GLN A 635 -23.26 23.39 14.00
CA GLN A 635 -22.99 22.14 14.74
C GLN A 635 -21.52 21.93 15.17
N ASN A 636 -20.74 23.00 15.39
CA ASN A 636 -19.29 22.90 15.67
C ASN A 636 -18.56 22.03 14.64
N PHE A 637 -18.84 22.23 13.36
CA PHE A 637 -18.10 21.58 12.28
C PHE A 637 -16.63 21.98 12.34
N GLU A 638 -15.74 20.98 12.34
CA GLU A 638 -14.30 21.15 12.20
C GLU A 638 -13.74 20.17 11.16
N SER A 639 -12.84 20.65 10.31
CA SER A 639 -12.17 19.82 9.30
C SER A 639 -10.74 20.32 9.10
N PHE A 640 -9.83 19.42 8.75
CA PHE A 640 -8.44 19.74 8.48
C PHE A 640 -8.12 19.48 7.00
N ILE A 641 -7.46 20.44 6.38
CA ILE A 641 -7.07 20.41 4.97
C ILE A 641 -5.56 20.61 4.84
N GLY A 642 -4.91 19.78 4.05
CA GLY A 642 -3.46 19.69 3.88
C GLY A 642 -3.05 19.83 2.41
N PRO A 643 -1.78 19.52 2.07
CA PRO A 643 -1.24 19.75 0.73
C PRO A 643 -2.06 19.04 -0.35
N GLY A 644 -2.44 19.76 -1.41
CA GLY A 644 -3.32 19.28 -2.49
C GLY A 644 -4.80 19.63 -2.30
N ASP A 645 -5.22 20.00 -1.09
CA ASP A 645 -6.59 20.44 -0.84
C ASP A 645 -6.80 21.91 -1.25
N TYR A 646 -8.07 22.28 -1.43
CA TYR A 646 -8.49 23.66 -1.67
C TYR A 646 -9.68 24.07 -0.80
N PHE A 647 -9.86 25.38 -0.65
CA PHE A 647 -10.96 25.96 0.13
C PHE A 647 -11.28 27.39 -0.29
N GLY A 648 -12.43 27.88 0.19
CA GLY A 648 -12.89 29.24 -0.06
C GLY A 648 -13.67 29.42 -1.37
N GLU A 649 -13.93 28.34 -2.09
CA GLU A 649 -14.70 28.31 -3.33
C GLU A 649 -16.16 28.77 -3.15
N ILE A 650 -16.78 28.46 -2.00
CA ILE A 650 -18.20 28.77 -1.75
C ILE A 650 -18.48 30.26 -1.90
N SER A 651 -17.66 31.13 -1.30
CA SER A 651 -17.86 32.58 -1.35
C SER A 651 -17.63 33.20 -2.73
N LEU A 652 -17.01 32.46 -3.66
CA LEU A 652 -16.82 32.93 -5.03
C LEU A 652 -18.04 32.63 -5.92
N ILE A 653 -18.85 31.65 -5.52
CA ILE A 653 -19.99 31.14 -6.29
C ILE A 653 -21.32 31.62 -5.69
N ASP A 654 -21.40 31.71 -4.36
CA ASP A 654 -22.59 32.15 -3.63
C ASP A 654 -22.82 33.65 -3.81
N GLU A 655 -24.08 34.05 -4.07
CA GLU A 655 -24.48 35.44 -4.30
C GLU A 655 -24.15 36.34 -3.11
N MET A 656 -24.21 35.78 -1.89
CA MET A 656 -23.92 36.52 -0.66
C MET A 656 -22.44 36.81 -0.45
N LYS A 657 -21.53 36.17 -1.20
CA LYS A 657 -20.07 36.40 -1.14
C LYS A 657 -19.42 36.22 0.26
N GLN A 658 -20.11 35.60 1.20
CA GLN A 658 -19.66 35.41 2.58
C GLN A 658 -18.93 34.07 2.79
N ARG A 659 -17.89 34.08 3.64
CA ARG A 659 -17.23 32.88 4.15
C ARG A 659 -18.17 32.16 5.11
N LYS A 660 -18.43 30.87 4.88
CA LYS A 660 -19.34 30.04 5.70
C LYS A 660 -18.67 29.36 6.89
N ALA A 661 -17.36 29.49 7.00
CA ALA A 661 -16.53 28.95 8.07
C ALA A 661 -15.30 29.85 8.22
N SER A 662 -14.60 29.72 9.33
CA SER A 662 -13.28 30.30 9.57
C SER A 662 -12.20 29.33 9.07
N ALA A 663 -11.04 29.88 8.67
CA ALA A 663 -9.87 29.11 8.28
C ALA A 663 -8.63 29.58 9.07
N LYS A 664 -7.90 28.65 9.70
CA LYS A 664 -6.73 28.94 10.53
C LYS A 664 -5.57 28.00 10.21
N ALA A 665 -4.35 28.51 10.15
CA ALA A 665 -3.15 27.69 10.00
C ALA A 665 -2.83 26.96 11.32
N GLU A 666 -2.75 25.63 11.29
CA GLU A 666 -2.35 24.78 12.43
C GLU A 666 -0.85 24.42 12.41
N LYS A 667 -0.23 24.62 11.25
CA LYS A 667 1.20 24.51 10.99
C LYS A 667 1.64 25.68 10.11
N LYS A 668 2.94 25.90 9.97
CA LYS A 668 3.46 26.79 8.92
C LYS A 668 2.89 26.35 7.57
N THR A 669 2.22 27.26 6.89
CA THR A 669 1.38 26.96 5.72
C THR A 669 1.74 27.88 4.56
N ILE A 670 1.87 27.29 3.38
CA ILE A 670 2.01 28.01 2.11
C ILE A 670 0.77 27.71 1.27
N LEU A 671 0.08 28.77 0.85
CA LEU A 671 -1.11 28.71 0.02
C LEU A 671 -0.82 29.29 -1.36
N LEU A 672 -1.46 28.73 -2.39
CA LEU A 672 -1.63 29.39 -3.68
C LEU A 672 -3.02 30.03 -3.69
N SER A 673 -3.11 31.35 -3.84
CA SER A 673 -4.36 32.09 -3.86
C SER A 673 -4.71 32.55 -5.27
N LEU A 674 -6.00 32.49 -5.61
CA LEU A 674 -6.56 33.03 -6.85
C LEU A 674 -7.65 34.04 -6.50
N GLU A 675 -7.58 35.24 -7.07
CA GLU A 675 -8.59 36.27 -6.84
C GLU A 675 -9.91 35.96 -7.54
N ARG A 676 -11.02 36.54 -7.05
CA ARG A 676 -12.36 36.33 -7.63
C ARG A 676 -12.40 36.68 -9.12
N HIS A 677 -11.78 37.78 -9.52
CA HIS A 677 -11.88 38.26 -10.90
C HIS A 677 -11.15 37.31 -11.87
N ASP A 678 -9.97 36.82 -11.49
CA ASP A 678 -9.25 35.77 -12.23
C ASP A 678 -10.01 34.44 -12.21
N PHE A 679 -10.56 34.06 -11.07
CA PHE A 679 -11.41 32.87 -10.94
C PHE A 679 -12.62 32.95 -11.89
N GLN A 680 -13.27 34.12 -12.00
CA GLN A 680 -14.38 34.35 -12.92
C GLN A 680 -13.91 34.40 -14.38
N PHE A 681 -12.73 34.94 -14.66
CA PHE A 681 -12.17 34.91 -16.01
C PHE A 681 -11.86 33.47 -16.47
N LEU A 682 -11.28 32.67 -15.58
CA LEU A 682 -10.91 31.28 -15.86
C LEU A 682 -12.12 30.33 -15.87
N PHE A 683 -13.12 30.60 -15.03
CA PHE A 683 -14.21 29.66 -14.75
C PHE A 683 -15.64 30.21 -14.90
N GLY A 684 -15.83 31.47 -15.29
CA GLY A 684 -17.11 32.19 -15.18
C GLY A 684 -18.09 32.02 -16.35
N GLU A 685 -17.64 31.65 -17.56
CA GLU A 685 -18.55 31.12 -18.58
C GLU A 685 -18.97 29.70 -18.17
N GLU A 686 -20.21 29.25 -18.44
CA GLU A 686 -20.78 27.95 -18.01
C GLU A 686 -19.89 26.75 -18.39
N ASN A 687 -18.83 26.55 -17.64
CA ASN A 687 -17.85 25.52 -17.85
C ASN A 687 -18.08 24.41 -16.84
N ASN A 688 -17.53 23.25 -17.15
CA ASN A 688 -17.72 22.05 -16.33
C ASN A 688 -17.20 22.23 -14.88
N ILE A 689 -16.27 23.16 -14.64
CA ILE A 689 -15.67 23.40 -13.32
C ILE A 689 -16.63 24.17 -12.43
N LEU A 690 -17.21 25.26 -12.91
CA LEU A 690 -18.20 26.03 -12.15
C LEU A 690 -19.43 25.16 -11.83
N LYS A 691 -19.85 24.32 -12.77
CA LYS A 691 -20.90 23.33 -12.55
C LYS A 691 -20.53 22.35 -11.44
N LYS A 692 -19.33 21.73 -11.50
CA LYS A 692 -18.83 20.83 -10.45
C LYS A 692 -18.78 21.52 -9.09
N LEU A 693 -18.27 22.75 -9.02
CA LEU A 693 -18.16 23.49 -7.78
C LEU A 693 -19.53 23.89 -7.20
N LYS A 694 -20.52 24.20 -8.05
CA LYS A 694 -21.91 24.41 -7.61
C LYS A 694 -22.51 23.13 -7.00
N GLU A 695 -22.32 21.98 -7.65
CA GLU A 695 -22.78 20.69 -7.12
C GLU A 695 -22.07 20.33 -5.81
N LEU A 696 -20.75 20.49 -5.74
CA LEU A 696 -19.95 20.32 -4.50
C LEU A 696 -20.44 21.23 -3.38
N THR A 697 -20.69 22.51 -3.66
CA THR A 697 -21.20 23.46 -2.68
C THR A 697 -22.58 23.04 -2.15
N LYS A 698 -23.45 22.54 -3.04
CA LYS A 698 -24.77 22.01 -2.67
C LYS A 698 -24.64 20.75 -1.81
N ALA A 699 -23.78 19.81 -2.20
CA ALA A 699 -23.52 18.58 -1.46
C ALA A 699 -22.97 18.87 -0.05
N ARG A 700 -22.04 19.83 0.08
CA ARG A 700 -21.50 20.31 1.36
C ARG A 700 -22.58 20.93 2.25
N LYS A 701 -23.46 21.78 1.69
CA LYS A 701 -24.63 22.33 2.41
C LYS A 701 -25.60 21.25 2.90
N GLN A 702 -25.66 20.10 2.22
CA GLN A 702 -26.53 18.97 2.54
C GLN A 702 -25.85 17.90 3.41
N PHE A 703 -24.60 18.13 3.84
CA PHE A 703 -23.79 17.20 4.63
C PHE A 703 -23.67 15.80 4.00
N VAL A 704 -23.55 15.73 2.68
CA VAL A 704 -23.44 14.45 1.94
C VAL A 704 -22.23 13.63 2.40
N ILE A 705 -21.12 14.29 2.73
CA ILE A 705 -19.89 13.65 3.22
C ILE A 705 -20.13 12.74 4.44
N VAL A 706 -21.06 13.08 5.33
CA VAL A 706 -21.39 12.27 6.51
C VAL A 706 -21.90 10.88 6.11
N TYR A 707 -22.65 10.79 5.00
CA TYR A 707 -23.14 9.53 4.49
C TYR A 707 -22.04 8.71 3.83
N LEU A 708 -21.04 9.35 3.21
CA LEU A 708 -19.86 8.66 2.68
C LEU A 708 -18.97 8.14 3.82
N GLU A 709 -18.75 8.93 4.86
CA GLU A 709 -17.92 8.57 6.02
C GLU A 709 -18.53 7.47 6.88
N LYS A 710 -19.86 7.44 7.01
CA LYS A 710 -20.57 6.36 7.71
C LYS A 710 -20.74 5.09 6.86
N ASN A 711 -20.51 5.16 5.56
CA ASN A 711 -20.76 4.04 4.67
C ASN A 711 -19.58 3.07 4.65
N ASN A 712 -19.88 1.78 4.79
CA ASN A 712 -18.87 0.71 4.85
C ASN A 712 -18.02 0.54 3.58
N TYR A 713 -18.43 1.13 2.45
CA TYR A 713 -17.68 1.08 1.19
C TYR A 713 -16.88 2.35 0.94
N PHE A 714 -17.41 3.49 1.39
CA PHE A 714 -16.85 4.80 1.05
C PHE A 714 -16.02 5.42 2.18
N ASN A 715 -16.08 4.87 3.40
CA ASN A 715 -15.36 5.41 4.54
C ASN A 715 -13.83 5.37 4.38
N SER A 716 -13.31 4.33 3.73
CA SER A 716 -11.88 4.05 3.55
C SER A 716 -11.29 4.72 2.31
N LEU A 717 -12.14 5.29 1.46
CA LEU A 717 -11.70 6.03 0.28
C LEU A 717 -10.84 7.22 0.68
N ASP A 718 -9.88 7.54 -0.19
CA ASP A 718 -9.09 8.74 -0.03
C ASP A 718 -9.94 9.99 -0.20
N LYS A 719 -9.37 11.13 0.24
CA LYS A 719 -10.10 12.40 0.24
C LYS A 719 -10.50 12.86 -1.16
N ASN A 720 -9.66 12.67 -2.18
CA ASN A 720 -9.99 13.06 -3.55
C ASN A 720 -11.13 12.20 -4.10
N GLN A 721 -11.09 10.90 -3.84
CA GLN A 721 -12.17 9.97 -4.21
C GLN A 721 -13.51 10.40 -3.58
N LYS A 722 -13.50 10.77 -2.30
CA LYS A 722 -14.69 11.28 -1.60
C LYS A 722 -15.20 12.58 -2.21
N VAL A 723 -14.32 13.55 -2.48
CA VAL A 723 -14.70 14.83 -3.11
C VAL A 723 -15.32 14.60 -4.49
N VAL A 724 -14.75 13.70 -5.31
CA VAL A 724 -15.33 13.34 -6.61
C VAL A 724 -16.73 12.72 -6.45
N LEU A 725 -16.91 11.82 -5.47
CA LEU A 725 -18.22 11.24 -5.17
C LEU A 725 -19.24 12.30 -4.72
N GLU A 726 -18.84 13.21 -3.82
CA GLU A 726 -19.67 14.34 -3.38
C GLU A 726 -20.13 15.20 -4.56
N ALA A 727 -19.24 15.44 -5.54
CA ALA A 727 -19.53 16.26 -6.72
C ALA A 727 -20.57 15.63 -7.67
N ILE A 728 -20.67 14.30 -7.70
CA ILE A 728 -21.57 13.57 -8.61
C ILE A 728 -22.82 13.01 -7.92
N LEU A 729 -22.87 13.02 -6.59
CA LEU A 729 -24.02 12.60 -5.79
C LEU A 729 -25.14 13.65 -5.85
N LYS A 730 -26.34 13.20 -6.22
CA LYS A 730 -27.54 14.04 -6.31
C LYS A 730 -28.58 13.58 -5.30
N GLU A 731 -29.20 14.53 -4.61
CA GLU A 731 -30.31 14.24 -3.71
C GLU A 731 -31.65 14.22 -4.45
N GLN A 732 -32.48 13.22 -4.16
CA GLN A 732 -33.84 13.11 -4.66
C GLN A 732 -34.79 12.58 -3.59
N LYS A 733 -35.98 13.18 -3.48
CA LYS A 733 -37.10 12.66 -2.69
C LYS A 733 -37.99 11.79 -3.56
N ILE A 734 -38.36 10.62 -3.09
CA ILE A 734 -39.24 9.68 -3.77
C ILE A 734 -40.39 9.29 -2.84
N SER A 735 -41.61 9.25 -3.39
CA SER A 735 -42.80 8.87 -2.63
C SER A 735 -42.89 7.37 -2.42
N LYS A 736 -43.61 6.94 -1.39
CA LYS A 736 -43.93 5.53 -1.15
C LYS A 736 -44.40 4.80 -2.42
N GLY A 737 -43.84 3.61 -2.66
CA GLY A 737 -44.18 2.77 -3.82
C GLY A 737 -43.40 3.09 -5.10
N THR A 738 -42.68 4.22 -5.16
CA THR A 738 -41.82 4.57 -6.30
C THR A 738 -40.71 3.53 -6.46
N CYS A 739 -40.49 3.08 -7.70
CA CYS A 739 -39.40 2.17 -8.02
C CYS A 739 -38.15 2.97 -8.41
N VAL A 740 -37.00 2.68 -7.79
CA VAL A 740 -35.69 3.18 -8.24
C VAL A 740 -35.30 2.47 -9.54
N TRP A 741 -35.55 1.16 -9.61
CA TRP A 741 -35.52 0.37 -10.84
C TRP A 741 -36.54 -0.77 -10.76
N LYS A 742 -36.97 -1.27 -11.93
CA LYS A 742 -37.86 -2.42 -12.04
C LYS A 742 -37.09 -3.65 -12.52
N GLN A 743 -37.56 -4.83 -12.09
CA GLN A 743 -37.09 -6.11 -12.60
C GLN A 743 -37.16 -6.13 -14.14
N GLY A 744 -36.10 -6.61 -14.79
CA GLY A 744 -35.98 -6.62 -16.25
C GLY A 744 -35.45 -5.33 -16.87
N GLN A 745 -35.12 -4.31 -16.08
CA GLN A 745 -34.46 -3.08 -16.56
C GLN A 745 -32.97 -3.09 -16.26
N VAL A 746 -32.20 -2.34 -17.05
CA VAL A 746 -30.82 -1.98 -16.67
C VAL A 746 -30.91 -0.78 -15.72
N PRO A 747 -30.31 -0.84 -14.52
CA PRO A 747 -30.31 0.27 -13.59
C PRO A 747 -29.60 1.50 -14.17
N GLU A 748 -30.18 2.67 -13.97
CA GLU A 748 -29.64 3.95 -14.46
C GLU A 748 -28.88 4.71 -13.37
N SER A 749 -28.88 4.21 -12.14
CA SER A 749 -28.18 4.83 -11.02
C SER A 749 -27.82 3.82 -9.92
N VAL A 750 -26.84 4.21 -9.11
CA VAL A 750 -26.58 3.64 -7.78
C VAL A 750 -27.09 4.60 -6.71
N VAL A 751 -27.47 4.09 -5.54
CA VAL A 751 -28.15 4.88 -4.51
C VAL A 751 -27.58 4.65 -3.11
N ILE A 752 -27.69 5.67 -2.26
CA ILE A 752 -27.50 5.63 -0.82
C ILE A 752 -28.79 6.14 -0.18
N VAL A 753 -29.33 5.43 0.81
CA VAL A 753 -30.53 5.90 1.52
C VAL A 753 -30.15 6.99 2.51
N LYS A 754 -30.64 8.22 2.28
CA LYS A 754 -30.41 9.36 3.17
C LYS A 754 -31.37 9.37 4.35
N ASP A 755 -32.65 9.10 4.07
CA ASP A 755 -33.74 9.04 5.03
C ASP A 755 -34.86 8.15 4.47
N GLY A 756 -35.55 7.40 5.34
CA GLY A 756 -36.57 6.41 4.94
C GLY A 756 -36.02 5.01 4.67
N SER A 757 -36.70 4.23 3.82
CA SER A 757 -36.30 2.84 3.54
C SER A 757 -36.73 2.33 2.18
N LEU A 758 -35.89 1.46 1.61
CA LEU A 758 -36.14 0.76 0.36
C LEU A 758 -36.26 -0.75 0.61
N ALA A 759 -36.89 -1.48 -0.30
CA ALA A 759 -36.85 -2.94 -0.30
C ALA A 759 -36.77 -3.52 -1.70
N TYR A 760 -36.08 -4.64 -1.79
CA TYR A 760 -36.06 -5.46 -2.99
C TYR A 760 -37.37 -6.23 -3.15
N PHE A 761 -37.82 -6.42 -4.39
CA PHE A 761 -38.98 -7.22 -4.74
C PHE A 761 -38.67 -8.14 -5.93
N LYS A 762 -38.96 -9.43 -5.82
CA LYS A 762 -38.85 -10.42 -6.90
C LYS A 762 -40.18 -11.16 -7.02
N GLN A 763 -40.83 -11.11 -8.18
CA GLN A 763 -42.17 -11.71 -8.37
C GLN A 763 -43.19 -11.33 -7.27
N ASN A 764 -43.22 -10.04 -6.88
CA ASN A 764 -44.04 -9.50 -5.77
C ASN A 764 -43.70 -9.97 -4.35
N LEU A 765 -42.71 -10.85 -4.16
CA LEU A 765 -42.20 -11.19 -2.84
C LEU A 765 -41.23 -10.11 -2.36
N LYS A 766 -41.46 -9.60 -1.15
CA LYS A 766 -40.60 -8.62 -0.49
C LYS A 766 -39.33 -9.30 0.02
N GLY A 767 -38.17 -8.83 -0.43
CA GLY A 767 -36.84 -9.27 -0.03
C GLY A 767 -36.22 -8.36 1.03
N LYS A 768 -34.89 -8.22 0.98
CA LYS A 768 -34.10 -7.41 1.92
C LYS A 768 -34.61 -5.97 1.97
N ILE A 769 -34.77 -5.47 3.21
CA ILE A 769 -34.99 -4.05 3.50
C ILE A 769 -33.63 -3.37 3.62
N VAL A 770 -33.55 -2.20 3.02
CA VAL A 770 -32.38 -1.34 2.97
C VAL A 770 -32.67 -0.09 3.77
N ARG A 771 -31.81 0.21 4.75
CA ARG A 771 -31.98 1.32 5.69
C ARG A 771 -31.01 2.47 5.41
N GLN A 772 -31.17 3.55 6.16
CA GLN A 772 -30.33 4.75 6.11
C GLN A 772 -28.83 4.41 6.13
N GLY A 773 -28.06 5.09 5.28
CA GLY A 773 -26.62 4.93 5.14
C GLY A 773 -26.18 3.75 4.27
N GLU A 774 -27.06 2.77 3.98
CA GLU A 774 -26.72 1.65 3.10
C GLU A 774 -26.53 2.14 1.65
N PHE A 775 -25.45 1.69 1.02
CA PHE A 775 -25.20 1.82 -0.41
C PHE A 775 -25.80 0.63 -1.16
N ILE A 776 -26.46 0.91 -2.27
CA ILE A 776 -27.13 -0.06 -3.13
C ILE A 776 -26.77 0.26 -4.56
N GLY A 777 -26.05 -0.65 -5.19
CA GLY A 777 -25.67 -0.50 -6.58
C GLY A 777 -25.56 -1.86 -7.23
N GLU A 778 -26.42 -2.10 -8.22
CA GLU A 778 -26.32 -3.25 -9.12
C GLU A 778 -25.21 -2.99 -10.14
N THR A 779 -24.00 -2.76 -9.64
CA THR A 779 -22.86 -2.22 -10.41
C THR A 779 -22.51 -3.12 -11.59
N MET A 780 -22.60 -4.44 -11.43
CA MET A 780 -22.40 -5.38 -12.54
C MET A 780 -23.50 -5.33 -13.58
N ALA A 781 -24.74 -5.08 -13.18
CA ALA A 781 -25.84 -4.86 -14.12
C ALA A 781 -25.62 -3.57 -14.93
N ILE A 782 -25.13 -2.51 -14.27
CA ILE A 782 -24.78 -1.23 -14.89
C ILE A 782 -23.62 -1.39 -15.88
N ILE A 783 -22.49 -1.95 -15.44
CA ILE A 783 -21.26 -2.09 -16.26
C ILE A 783 -21.49 -3.02 -17.45
N ASN A 784 -22.13 -4.17 -17.23
CA ASN A 784 -22.36 -5.15 -18.29
C ASN A 784 -23.64 -4.87 -19.10
N LYS A 785 -24.38 -3.80 -18.76
CA LYS A 785 -25.68 -3.46 -19.35
C LYS A 785 -26.67 -4.63 -19.34
N VAL A 786 -26.71 -5.36 -18.23
CA VAL A 786 -27.56 -6.55 -18.05
C VAL A 786 -28.79 -6.19 -17.22
N PRO A 787 -30.00 -6.68 -17.56
CA PRO A 787 -31.19 -6.47 -16.76
C PRO A 787 -31.13 -7.06 -15.34
N VAL A 788 -31.62 -6.32 -14.34
CA VAL A 788 -31.70 -6.81 -12.96
C VAL A 788 -32.85 -7.80 -12.74
N GLN A 789 -32.65 -8.69 -11.77
CA GLN A 789 -33.60 -9.76 -11.43
C GLN A 789 -34.64 -9.36 -10.38
N SER A 790 -34.52 -8.16 -9.82
CA SER A 790 -35.36 -7.64 -8.75
C SER A 790 -35.68 -6.16 -8.96
N SER A 791 -36.80 -5.70 -8.43
CA SER A 791 -37.16 -4.27 -8.38
C SER A 791 -36.73 -3.70 -7.03
N LEU A 792 -36.29 -2.44 -6.99
CA LEU A 792 -36.03 -1.72 -5.73
C LEU A 792 -37.09 -0.64 -5.54
N LYS A 793 -37.85 -0.70 -4.44
CA LYS A 793 -39.01 0.19 -4.20
C LYS A 793 -38.97 0.87 -2.84
N ALA A 794 -39.45 2.11 -2.78
CA ALA A 794 -39.64 2.87 -1.56
C ALA A 794 -40.78 2.30 -0.72
N LEU A 795 -40.53 1.98 0.56
CA LEU A 795 -41.55 1.49 1.50
C LEU A 795 -42.36 2.61 2.13
N GLN A 796 -41.78 3.81 2.16
CA GLN A 796 -42.32 5.07 2.67
C GLN A 796 -41.75 6.22 1.84
N ASP A 797 -42.17 7.45 2.11
CA ASP A 797 -41.49 8.61 1.54
C ASP A 797 -40.02 8.58 1.98
N THR A 798 -39.12 8.59 1.00
CA THR A 798 -37.71 8.27 1.18
C THR A 798 -36.88 9.33 0.46
N THR A 799 -35.81 9.78 1.10
CA THR A 799 -34.80 10.62 0.47
C THR A 799 -33.59 9.76 0.13
N ILE A 800 -33.17 9.80 -1.13
CA ILE A 800 -32.00 9.06 -1.64
C ILE A 800 -30.94 10.04 -2.12
N LEU A 801 -29.69 9.63 -1.99
CA LEU A 801 -28.56 10.18 -2.75
C LEU A 801 -28.27 9.22 -3.89
N TYR A 802 -28.16 9.68 -5.12
CA TYR A 802 -27.95 8.82 -6.27
C TYR A 802 -26.82 9.34 -7.17
N ILE A 803 -26.14 8.41 -7.83
CA ILE A 803 -25.14 8.68 -8.87
C ILE A 803 -25.66 8.03 -10.14
N ILE A 804 -25.73 8.80 -11.23
CA ILE A 804 -26.14 8.26 -12.53
C ILE A 804 -25.11 7.26 -13.06
N SER A 805 -25.56 6.29 -13.85
CA SER A 805 -24.75 5.18 -14.34
C SER A 805 -23.47 5.63 -15.07
N GLN A 806 -23.56 6.68 -15.90
CA GLN A 806 -22.41 7.19 -16.64
C GLN A 806 -21.32 7.75 -15.72
N ASP A 807 -21.70 8.60 -14.76
CA ASP A 807 -20.77 9.18 -13.78
C ASP A 807 -20.18 8.10 -12.87
N TRP A 808 -20.99 7.08 -12.53
CA TRP A 808 -20.54 5.93 -11.75
C TRP A 808 -19.48 5.09 -12.49
N ILE A 809 -19.71 4.79 -13.77
CA ILE A 809 -18.74 4.06 -14.60
C ILE A 809 -17.43 4.87 -14.73
N GLU A 810 -17.53 6.18 -15.01
CA GLU A 810 -16.35 7.03 -15.11
C GLU A 810 -15.56 7.09 -13.80
N PHE A 811 -16.25 7.16 -12.66
CA PHE A 811 -15.62 7.12 -11.34
C PHE A 811 -14.87 5.80 -11.13
N LEU A 812 -15.49 4.66 -11.44
CA LEU A 812 -14.89 3.33 -11.26
C LEU A 812 -13.71 3.07 -12.21
N ASP A 813 -13.77 3.56 -13.44
CA ASP A 813 -12.67 3.42 -14.41
C ASP A 813 -11.42 4.20 -14.01
N LYS A 814 -11.58 5.30 -13.26
CA LYS A 814 -10.49 6.06 -12.65
C LYS A 814 -10.02 5.48 -11.31
N ASN A 815 -10.86 4.70 -10.63
CA ASN A 815 -10.63 4.14 -9.30
C ASN A 815 -10.78 2.61 -9.31
N PRO A 816 -9.86 1.90 -9.96
CA PRO A 816 -10.07 0.49 -10.26
C PRO A 816 -10.02 -0.41 -9.01
N GLY A 817 -9.33 -0.04 -7.93
CA GLY A 817 -9.44 -0.78 -6.66
C GLY A 817 -10.82 -0.66 -6.00
N VAL A 818 -11.47 0.50 -6.10
CA VAL A 818 -12.86 0.67 -5.65
C VAL A 818 -13.81 -0.20 -6.47
N LYS A 819 -13.58 -0.27 -7.79
CA LYS A 819 -14.31 -1.18 -8.68
C LYS A 819 -14.19 -2.63 -8.23
N LEU A 820 -12.98 -3.11 -7.91
CA LEU A 820 -12.74 -4.47 -7.44
C LEU A 820 -13.43 -4.77 -6.10
N GLN A 821 -13.41 -3.81 -5.16
CA GLN A 821 -14.10 -3.93 -3.88
C GLN A 821 -15.61 -4.09 -4.07
N ILE A 822 -16.21 -3.31 -4.97
CA ILE A 822 -17.66 -3.31 -5.22
C ILE A 822 -18.09 -4.53 -6.04
N GLU A 823 -17.29 -4.97 -7.01
CA GLU A 823 -17.49 -6.19 -7.80
C GLU A 823 -17.55 -7.46 -6.95
N SER A 824 -16.81 -7.48 -5.85
CA SER A 824 -16.74 -8.65 -4.97
C SER A 824 -18.06 -9.01 -4.28
N LYS A 825 -19.07 -8.13 -4.34
CA LYS A 825 -20.35 -8.31 -3.65
C LYS A 825 -21.51 -8.53 -4.63
N VAL A 826 -22.20 -9.65 -4.44
CA VAL A 826 -23.46 -9.95 -5.12
C VAL A 826 -24.59 -9.32 -4.32
N TYR A 827 -25.21 -8.26 -4.84
CA TYR A 827 -26.41 -7.67 -4.26
C TYR A 827 -27.62 -8.54 -4.63
N PHE A 828 -27.84 -9.63 -3.88
CA PHE A 828 -28.99 -10.54 -4.00
C PHE A 828 -29.23 -11.19 -5.39
N ARG A 829 -28.98 -12.51 -5.51
CA ARG A 829 -29.56 -13.34 -6.58
C ARG A 829 -30.87 -13.99 -6.14
#